data_AF-A0A3P2A0J2-F1
#
_entry.id   AF-A0A3P2A0J2-F1
#
_cell.length_a   1.000
_cell.length_b   1.000
_cell.length_c   1.000
_cell.angle_alpha   90.00
_cell.angle_beta   90.00
_cell.angle_gamma   90.00
#
_symmetry.space_group_name_H-M   'P 1'
#
loop_
_entity.id
_entity.type
_entity.pdbx_description
1 polymer ?
#
loop_
_entity_poly.entity_id
_entity_poly.type
_entity_poly.pdbx_seq_one_letter_code
_entity_poly.pdbx_strand_id
1 'polypeptide(L)'
;MSAHDFLLHNQPTASTVRVLWYLNTFFQEKPWQDGLAYEQELRGCRLDYSPESLFRIDALLQSIRQNEAPDAESFFEQLDKQNFLSVLAFYCGETVGRTRRQAAVWLHYGEFAEQSPELAASYPPALWTDFLAEFRHYDGSKTVFFPLKSICGALFGNDEEQSVLCAAATLMPPDAPAQTPFAEPPPQSLDFSIRHALSATEPAQLPYLQMLAPNGLANEPLWLQINALGTLYSQGRVVWAAAVEPSPLLAESGNTRPATVEIVYDPSGRTDTETLRQAARSLAILRHSDEDEEDSGDEDGDTEANDHPHAHLANPFHRIPSMVSHMPLQTAPLFVWLPHLPDGVLRLPVFPILIDDSTRAATLLPARYWAHTQHYRDWLENADPKVPAETAPAFAALLAEEPDFWHDYPELVRPLPEELPDLGQSPEAYTAADSKLGRRLIKNYRTAAQSTYPRFAEDLPPEAEIARCTLALKENNNSETFPERIEKYARLRLADFSAVLMELADPAANRLLSQQPLPQAADTLSHELSPYQSARFVHGLMKQSKTNRTAAVYLAYLYTVGRFVPQSLYEAAAWANQAADAGDWRATKFLAEILLAVPQTAPELCYETISNDTYVILSDLKEAGLSTKEIEQQKKAYLNNPQAVLETVRRQLLRAAEQGDPIAQVRLQQLIDAEILPAQAPDARFTGIKNWLAIYAERSDQPAPLLDTQALLKKPSADSADTPPPPRKMRRLLLLAILLGALVWWFVHSHGYQLHAIQAQLLALRHSISH
;
A
#
# COMPACT_ATOMS: atom_id res chain seq x y z
N MET A 1 -2.28 16.15 -26.69
CA MET A 1 -3.40 16.99 -26.16
C MET A 1 -2.99 18.46 -26.24
N SER A 2 -3.92 19.40 -26.41
CA SER A 2 -3.59 20.81 -26.12
C SER A 2 -3.12 20.91 -24.67
N ALA A 3 -2.22 21.84 -24.37
CA ALA A 3 -1.70 22.12 -23.03
C ALA A 3 -2.79 22.73 -22.13
N HIS A 4 -3.92 22.06 -22.02
CA HIS A 4 -5.09 22.49 -21.30
C HIS A 4 -5.08 21.82 -19.94
N ASP A 5 -5.16 22.65 -18.91
CA ASP A 5 -5.10 22.21 -17.53
C ASP A 5 -6.39 21.47 -17.13
N PHE A 6 -6.41 20.15 -17.31
CA PHE A 6 -7.59 19.33 -17.00
C PHE A 6 -7.95 19.34 -15.51
N LEU A 7 -7.02 19.68 -14.62
CA LEU A 7 -7.28 19.85 -13.18
C LEU A 7 -8.01 21.16 -12.86
N LEU A 8 -8.28 22.01 -13.86
CA LEU A 8 -9.19 23.15 -13.75
C LEU A 8 -10.54 22.89 -14.47
N HIS A 9 -10.63 21.82 -15.25
CA HIS A 9 -11.83 21.46 -16.00
C HIS A 9 -12.60 20.36 -15.27
N ASN A 10 -13.92 20.39 -15.42
CA ASN A 10 -14.88 19.50 -14.74
C ASN A 10 -14.65 19.37 -13.23
N GLN A 11 -14.26 20.48 -12.58
CA GLN A 11 -13.98 20.48 -11.16
C GLN A 11 -15.26 20.32 -10.34
N PRO A 12 -15.24 19.47 -9.30
CA PRO A 12 -16.27 19.50 -8.28
C PRO A 12 -16.25 20.86 -7.56
N THR A 13 -17.42 21.30 -7.11
CA THR A 13 -17.62 22.62 -6.50
C THR A 13 -18.23 22.48 -5.11
N ALA A 14 -17.98 23.48 -4.25
CA ALA A 14 -18.59 23.53 -2.94
C ALA A 14 -20.13 23.55 -3.04
N SER A 15 -20.67 24.21 -4.07
CA SER A 15 -22.10 24.17 -4.40
C SER A 15 -22.60 22.76 -4.71
N THR A 16 -21.84 21.95 -5.45
CA THR A 16 -22.21 20.55 -5.73
C THR A 16 -22.27 19.73 -4.44
N VAL A 17 -21.31 19.89 -3.54
CA VAL A 17 -21.32 19.22 -2.22
C VAL A 17 -22.56 19.61 -1.44
N ARG A 18 -22.89 20.91 -1.38
CA ARG A 18 -24.09 21.41 -0.71
C ARG A 18 -25.36 20.77 -1.28
N VAL A 19 -25.48 20.72 -2.60
CA VAL A 19 -26.63 20.09 -3.28
C VAL A 19 -26.79 18.62 -2.87
N LEU A 20 -25.70 17.86 -2.96
CA LEU A 20 -25.72 16.43 -2.60
C LEU A 20 -26.05 16.22 -1.12
N TRP A 21 -25.58 17.11 -0.23
CA TRP A 21 -25.95 17.09 1.18
C TRP A 21 -27.45 17.33 1.42
N TYR A 22 -28.05 18.35 0.78
CA TYR A 22 -29.49 18.64 0.92
C TYR A 22 -30.34 17.43 0.49
N LEU A 23 -30.02 16.85 -0.67
CA LEU A 23 -30.75 15.71 -1.18
C LEU A 23 -30.56 14.48 -0.29
N ASN A 24 -29.33 14.19 0.13
CA ASN A 24 -29.06 13.07 1.04
C ASN A 24 -29.80 13.24 2.38
N THR A 25 -29.86 14.46 2.92
CA THR A 25 -30.60 14.77 4.17
C THR A 25 -32.10 14.50 4.01
N PHE A 26 -32.69 14.94 2.89
CA PHE A 26 -34.10 14.68 2.59
C PHE A 26 -34.41 13.18 2.46
N PHE A 27 -33.62 12.45 1.67
CA PHE A 27 -33.82 11.03 1.38
C PHE A 27 -33.53 10.11 2.56
N GLN A 28 -32.66 10.51 3.49
CA GLN A 28 -32.36 9.76 4.71
C GLN A 28 -33.28 10.12 5.90
N GLU A 29 -34.30 10.95 5.67
CA GLU A 29 -35.26 11.39 6.70
C GLU A 29 -34.58 12.00 7.95
N LYS A 30 -33.48 12.72 7.73
CA LYS A 30 -32.74 13.38 8.81
C LYS A 30 -33.45 14.67 9.23
N PRO A 31 -33.35 15.08 10.51
CA PRO A 31 -33.97 16.31 10.98
C PRO A 31 -33.30 17.55 10.36
N TRP A 32 -34.11 18.55 10.01
CA TRP A 32 -33.67 19.86 9.53
C TRP A 32 -33.47 20.81 10.71
N GLN A 33 -32.29 21.42 10.84
CA GLN A 33 -32.01 22.36 11.94
C GLN A 33 -32.96 23.57 11.92
N ASP A 34 -33.25 24.11 10.74
CA ASP A 34 -34.10 25.29 10.54
C ASP A 34 -35.49 24.95 9.97
N GLY A 35 -35.88 23.66 10.02
CA GLY A 35 -37.14 23.17 9.46
C GLY A 35 -37.14 23.01 7.93
N LEU A 36 -38.20 22.36 7.44
CA LEU A 36 -38.49 22.17 6.01
C LEU A 36 -39.99 22.40 5.79
N ALA A 37 -40.35 23.50 5.12
CA ALA A 37 -41.75 23.80 4.81
C ALA A 37 -42.34 22.73 3.88
N TYR A 38 -43.62 22.41 4.09
CA TYR A 38 -44.37 21.42 3.30
C TYR A 38 -43.72 20.03 3.22
N GLU A 39 -42.97 19.63 4.25
CA GLU A 39 -42.21 18.36 4.22
C GLU A 39 -43.12 17.15 3.98
N GLN A 40 -44.28 17.08 4.63
CA GLN A 40 -45.20 15.94 4.50
C GLN A 40 -45.74 15.83 3.06
N GLU A 41 -46.12 16.96 2.48
CA GLU A 41 -46.63 17.05 1.11
C GLU A 41 -45.52 16.75 0.09
N LEU A 42 -44.31 17.26 0.33
CA LEU A 42 -43.14 16.99 -0.51
C LEU A 42 -42.76 15.51 -0.49
N ARG A 43 -42.80 14.84 0.67
CA ARG A 43 -42.64 13.39 0.78
C ARG A 43 -43.75 12.63 0.07
N GLY A 44 -44.98 13.16 0.10
CA GLY A 44 -46.12 12.67 -0.66
C GLY A 44 -45.89 12.67 -2.18
N CYS A 45 -45.00 13.53 -2.69
CA CYS A 45 -44.60 13.57 -4.10
C CYS A 45 -43.69 12.42 -4.52
N ARG A 46 -43.26 11.52 -3.62
CA ARG A 46 -42.44 10.33 -3.93
C ARG A 46 -41.29 10.65 -4.90
N LEU A 47 -40.28 11.37 -4.41
CA LEU A 47 -39.18 11.87 -5.21
C LEU A 47 -38.27 10.71 -5.69
N ASP A 48 -38.64 10.01 -6.76
CA ASP A 48 -38.00 8.80 -7.28
C ASP A 48 -37.11 9.05 -8.52
N TYR A 49 -36.84 10.32 -8.81
CA TYR A 49 -36.18 10.83 -10.01
C TYR A 49 -36.86 10.41 -11.31
N SER A 50 -38.19 10.22 -11.36
CA SER A 50 -38.94 10.01 -12.62
C SER A 50 -39.61 11.30 -13.12
N PRO A 51 -40.04 11.41 -14.39
CA PRO A 51 -40.82 12.55 -14.87
C PRO A 51 -42.14 12.75 -14.07
N GLU A 52 -42.74 11.68 -13.57
CA GLU A 52 -43.99 11.70 -12.80
C GLU A 52 -43.77 12.34 -11.43
N SER A 53 -42.58 12.21 -10.86
CA SER A 53 -42.25 12.95 -9.63
C SER A 53 -42.25 14.45 -9.85
N LEU A 54 -41.79 14.92 -11.01
CA LEU A 54 -41.84 16.33 -11.38
C LEU A 54 -43.28 16.78 -11.62
N PHE A 55 -44.12 15.92 -12.23
CA PHE A 55 -45.55 16.18 -12.35
C PHE A 55 -46.24 16.32 -10.98
N ARG A 56 -45.87 15.47 -10.01
CA ARG A 56 -46.38 15.56 -8.63
C ARG A 56 -45.90 16.84 -7.93
N ILE A 57 -44.66 17.26 -8.18
CA ILE A 57 -44.14 18.55 -7.71
C ILE A 57 -44.95 19.70 -8.30
N ASP A 58 -45.25 19.69 -9.61
CA ASP A 58 -46.09 20.74 -10.23
C ASP A 58 -47.46 20.84 -9.56
N ALA A 59 -48.10 19.70 -9.29
CA ALA A 59 -49.39 19.66 -8.58
C ALA A 59 -49.28 20.22 -7.14
N LEU A 60 -48.18 19.93 -6.43
CA LEU A 60 -47.91 20.48 -5.10
C LEU A 60 -47.75 22.01 -5.15
N LEU A 61 -46.91 22.52 -6.05
CA LEU A 61 -46.67 23.96 -6.19
C LEU A 61 -47.96 24.72 -6.54
N GLN A 62 -48.78 24.14 -7.42
CA GLN A 62 -50.09 24.71 -7.77
C GLN A 62 -51.04 24.73 -6.57
N SER A 63 -51.06 23.66 -5.76
CA SER A 63 -51.87 23.60 -4.53
C SER A 63 -51.45 24.66 -3.51
N ILE A 64 -50.15 24.83 -3.28
CA ILE A 64 -49.62 25.87 -2.38
C ILE A 64 -50.05 27.26 -2.86
N ARG A 65 -49.87 27.56 -4.15
CA ARG A 65 -50.27 28.83 -4.73
C ARG A 65 -51.76 29.12 -4.59
N GLN A 66 -52.62 28.13 -4.83
CA GLN A 66 -54.07 28.28 -4.74
C GLN A 66 -54.58 28.47 -3.31
N ASN A 67 -53.97 27.79 -2.34
CA ASN A 67 -54.45 27.77 -0.96
C ASN A 67 -53.88 28.91 -0.11
N GLU A 68 -52.63 29.32 -0.37
CA GLU A 68 -51.91 30.29 0.48
C GLU A 68 -51.63 31.62 -0.20
N ALA A 69 -51.65 31.68 -1.54
CA ALA A 69 -51.29 32.85 -2.34
C ALA A 69 -50.04 33.57 -1.81
N PRO A 70 -48.90 32.86 -1.71
CA PRO A 70 -47.73 33.37 -1.01
C PRO A 70 -47.14 34.59 -1.72
N ASP A 71 -46.78 35.61 -0.94
CA ASP A 71 -45.99 36.74 -1.43
C ASP A 71 -44.50 36.37 -1.46
N ALA A 72 -43.82 36.69 -2.57
CA ALA A 72 -42.45 36.26 -2.81
C ALA A 72 -41.47 36.79 -1.75
N GLU A 73 -41.54 38.08 -1.40
CA GLU A 73 -40.61 38.67 -0.43
C GLU A 73 -40.77 38.01 0.94
N SER A 74 -42.01 37.87 1.42
CA SER A 74 -42.29 37.22 2.72
C SER A 74 -41.93 35.73 2.73
N PHE A 75 -42.05 35.04 1.59
CA PHE A 75 -41.73 33.62 1.47
C PHE A 75 -40.23 33.37 1.58
N PHE A 76 -39.42 34.28 1.04
CA PHE A 76 -37.96 34.15 1.06
C PHE A 76 -37.33 34.52 2.40
N GLU A 77 -38.00 35.29 3.27
CA GLU A 77 -37.47 35.60 4.60
C GLU A 77 -37.45 34.39 5.55
N GLN A 78 -38.22 33.33 5.25
CA GLN A 78 -38.37 32.17 6.11
C GLN A 78 -37.41 31.03 5.70
N LEU A 79 -36.59 30.56 6.64
CA LEU A 79 -35.53 29.56 6.37
C LEU A 79 -36.07 28.18 5.96
N ASP A 80 -37.16 27.74 6.58
CA ASP A 80 -37.84 26.48 6.26
C ASP A 80 -38.36 26.46 4.80
N LYS A 81 -38.81 27.61 4.31
CA LYS A 81 -39.25 27.83 2.93
C LYS A 81 -38.07 27.94 1.95
N GLN A 82 -36.96 28.55 2.34
CA GLN A 82 -35.73 28.52 1.54
C GLN A 82 -35.20 27.09 1.38
N ASN A 83 -35.26 26.28 2.45
CA ASN A 83 -34.89 24.86 2.40
C ASN A 83 -35.80 24.08 1.45
N PHE A 84 -37.11 24.34 1.48
CA PHE A 84 -38.08 23.75 0.54
C PHE A 84 -37.74 24.06 -0.93
N LEU A 85 -37.48 25.32 -1.26
CA LEU A 85 -37.08 25.74 -2.61
C LEU A 85 -35.77 25.08 -3.04
N SER A 86 -34.79 25.02 -2.13
CA SER A 86 -33.48 24.40 -2.39
C SER A 86 -33.61 22.92 -2.71
N VAL A 87 -34.33 22.14 -1.89
CA VAL A 87 -34.54 20.70 -2.13
C VAL A 87 -35.19 20.45 -3.48
N LEU A 88 -36.23 21.22 -3.82
CA LEU A 88 -36.91 21.09 -5.11
C LEU A 88 -35.99 21.44 -6.28
N ALA A 89 -35.28 22.56 -6.20
CA ALA A 89 -34.38 22.99 -7.27
C ALA A 89 -33.31 21.95 -7.55
N PHE A 90 -32.66 21.48 -6.49
CA PHE A 90 -31.62 20.47 -6.54
C PHE A 90 -32.14 19.16 -7.10
N TYR A 91 -33.31 18.71 -6.65
CA TYR A 91 -33.95 17.50 -7.14
C TYR A 91 -34.24 17.59 -8.65
N CYS A 92 -34.75 18.72 -9.12
CA CYS A 92 -35.06 18.93 -10.54
C CYS A 92 -33.81 18.88 -11.42
N GLY A 93 -32.74 19.60 -11.03
CA GLY A 93 -31.48 19.57 -11.78
C GLY A 93 -30.83 18.18 -11.78
N GLU A 94 -30.87 17.48 -10.65
CA GLU A 94 -30.38 16.11 -10.52
C GLU A 94 -31.22 15.08 -11.31
N THR A 95 -32.53 15.33 -11.48
CA THR A 95 -33.40 14.53 -12.36
C THR A 95 -33.01 14.71 -13.81
N VAL A 96 -32.79 15.96 -14.26
CA VAL A 96 -32.27 16.26 -15.61
C VAL A 96 -30.93 15.54 -15.84
N GLY A 97 -30.00 15.61 -14.88
CA GLY A 97 -28.71 14.92 -14.98
C GLY A 97 -28.83 13.41 -15.16
N ARG A 98 -29.72 12.76 -14.39
CA ARG A 98 -30.00 11.31 -14.53
C ARG A 98 -30.58 10.97 -15.89
N THR A 99 -31.51 11.77 -16.41
CA THR A 99 -32.10 11.54 -17.75
C THR A 99 -31.06 11.60 -18.86
N ARG A 100 -30.10 12.53 -18.73
CA ARG A 100 -29.01 12.76 -19.68
C ARG A 100 -27.84 11.79 -19.49
N ARG A 101 -27.86 10.98 -18.43
CA ARG A 101 -26.73 10.18 -17.95
C ARG A 101 -25.46 11.04 -17.83
N GLN A 102 -25.59 12.17 -17.14
CA GLN A 102 -24.53 13.14 -16.99
C GLN A 102 -24.60 13.79 -15.60
N ALA A 103 -23.49 13.75 -14.87
CA ALA A 103 -23.41 14.42 -13.57
C ALA A 103 -23.52 15.96 -13.75
N ALA A 104 -24.40 16.59 -12.98
CA ALA A 104 -24.52 18.04 -12.94
C ALA A 104 -23.37 18.64 -12.12
N VAL A 105 -22.73 19.68 -12.65
CA VAL A 105 -21.86 20.56 -11.88
C VAL A 105 -22.70 21.73 -11.39
N TRP A 106 -22.90 21.83 -10.09
CA TRP A 106 -23.71 22.89 -9.50
C TRP A 106 -22.88 24.13 -9.22
N LEU A 107 -23.43 25.29 -9.54
CA LEU A 107 -22.81 26.58 -9.28
C LEU A 107 -23.79 27.48 -8.55
N HIS A 108 -23.28 28.21 -7.56
CA HIS A 108 -23.93 29.41 -7.06
C HIS A 108 -23.71 30.54 -8.05
N TYR A 109 -24.62 31.52 -8.10
CA TYR A 109 -24.56 32.62 -9.07
C TYR A 109 -23.20 33.33 -9.10
N GLY A 110 -22.60 33.57 -7.94
CA GLY A 110 -21.27 34.17 -7.84
C GLY A 110 -20.19 33.37 -8.58
N GLU A 111 -20.16 32.05 -8.36
CA GLU A 111 -19.21 31.14 -9.02
C GLU A 111 -19.44 31.11 -10.54
N PHE A 112 -20.70 31.13 -10.97
CA PHE A 112 -21.08 31.20 -12.38
C PHE A 112 -20.65 32.51 -13.04
N ALA A 113 -20.86 33.65 -12.38
CA ALA A 113 -20.49 34.96 -12.88
C ALA A 113 -18.97 35.10 -13.06
N GLU A 114 -18.19 34.47 -12.18
CA GLU A 114 -16.73 34.41 -12.30
C GLU A 114 -16.28 33.48 -13.43
N GLN A 115 -16.88 32.28 -13.54
CA GLN A 115 -16.49 31.29 -14.54
C GLN A 115 -16.96 31.62 -15.96
N SER A 116 -18.07 32.35 -16.11
CA SER A 116 -18.67 32.65 -17.41
C SER A 116 -19.33 34.04 -17.44
N PRO A 117 -18.52 35.14 -17.40
CA PRO A 117 -19.03 36.51 -17.33
C PRO A 117 -19.95 36.89 -18.49
N GLU A 118 -19.67 36.40 -19.69
CA GLU A 118 -20.46 36.67 -20.91
C GLU A 118 -21.88 36.10 -20.82
N LEU A 119 -22.00 34.86 -20.32
CA LEU A 119 -23.29 34.21 -20.09
C LEU A 119 -24.04 34.87 -18.92
N ALA A 120 -23.34 35.23 -17.85
CA ALA A 120 -23.92 35.91 -16.70
C ALA A 120 -24.51 37.28 -17.05
N ALA A 121 -24.01 37.98 -18.08
CA ALA A 121 -24.62 39.21 -18.56
C ALA A 121 -26.08 39.03 -19.03
N SER A 122 -26.47 37.82 -19.45
CA SER A 122 -27.85 37.50 -19.87
C SER A 122 -28.77 37.13 -18.71
N TYR A 123 -28.22 36.90 -17.52
CA TYR A 123 -28.95 36.42 -16.34
C TYR A 123 -28.56 37.28 -15.14
N PRO A 124 -29.31 38.34 -14.78
CA PRO A 124 -28.94 39.19 -13.65
C PRO A 124 -28.96 38.42 -12.31
N PRO A 125 -28.22 38.89 -11.29
CA PRO A 125 -28.26 38.32 -9.95
C PRO A 125 -29.67 38.47 -9.37
N ALA A 126 -30.34 37.35 -9.16
CA ALA A 126 -31.68 37.26 -8.58
C ALA A 126 -31.85 35.90 -7.90
N LEU A 127 -32.84 35.77 -7.00
CA LEU A 127 -33.05 34.50 -6.31
C LEU A 127 -33.31 33.33 -7.28
N TRP A 128 -34.01 33.58 -8.38
CA TRP A 128 -34.27 32.54 -9.38
C TRP A 128 -33.05 32.16 -10.22
N THR A 129 -31.93 32.89 -10.11
CA THR A 129 -30.62 32.56 -10.69
C THR A 129 -29.60 32.09 -9.66
N ASP A 130 -29.97 31.99 -8.38
CA ASP A 130 -29.06 31.79 -7.25
C ASP A 130 -28.27 30.47 -7.35
N PHE A 131 -28.92 29.42 -7.85
CA PHE A 131 -28.29 28.14 -8.17
C PHE A 131 -28.62 27.70 -9.59
N LEU A 132 -27.63 27.07 -10.24
CA LEU A 132 -27.79 26.46 -11.54
C LEU A 132 -27.07 25.11 -11.64
N ALA A 133 -27.61 24.23 -12.47
CA ALA A 133 -26.97 22.99 -12.88
C ALA A 133 -26.33 23.19 -14.26
N GLU A 134 -25.02 22.98 -14.35
CA GLU A 134 -24.25 23.03 -15.60
C GLU A 134 -23.96 21.60 -16.10
N PHE A 135 -24.30 21.34 -17.37
CA PHE A 135 -24.06 20.08 -18.07
C PHE A 135 -23.02 20.30 -19.18
N ARG A 136 -21.83 19.74 -19.03
CA ARG A 136 -20.66 19.97 -19.89
C ARG A 136 -20.47 18.87 -20.93
N HIS A 137 -20.48 19.25 -22.20
CA HIS A 137 -20.45 18.31 -23.33
C HIS A 137 -19.01 18.07 -23.78
N TYR A 138 -18.76 16.94 -24.44
CA TYR A 138 -17.42 16.59 -24.94
C TYR A 138 -16.86 17.58 -25.97
N ASP A 139 -17.72 18.32 -26.66
CA ASP A 139 -17.34 19.37 -27.62
C ASP A 139 -17.00 20.71 -26.94
N GLY A 140 -17.01 20.75 -25.60
CA GLY A 140 -16.77 21.96 -24.81
C GLY A 140 -18.01 22.85 -24.64
N SER A 141 -19.14 22.52 -25.27
CA SER A 141 -20.39 23.26 -25.07
C SER A 141 -21.00 22.97 -23.69
N LYS A 142 -21.77 23.93 -23.18
CA LYS A 142 -22.38 23.87 -21.86
C LYS A 142 -23.88 24.12 -21.98
N THR A 143 -24.67 23.30 -21.30
CA THR A 143 -26.09 23.59 -21.08
C THR A 143 -26.28 23.98 -19.63
N VAL A 144 -26.92 25.13 -19.39
CA VAL A 144 -27.26 25.59 -18.03
C VAL A 144 -28.74 25.42 -17.78
N PHE A 145 -29.08 25.01 -16.56
CA PHE A 145 -30.46 24.91 -16.09
C PHE A 145 -30.61 25.72 -14.82
N PHE A 146 -31.63 26.57 -14.75
CA PHE A 146 -32.00 27.36 -13.58
C PHE A 146 -33.32 26.83 -12.99
N PRO A 147 -33.30 25.77 -12.16
CA PRO A 147 -34.52 25.17 -11.64
C PRO A 147 -35.40 26.16 -10.88
N LEU A 148 -34.79 27.05 -10.09
CA LEU A 148 -35.51 28.04 -9.29
C LEU A 148 -36.35 28.99 -10.15
N LYS A 149 -35.96 29.28 -11.40
CA LYS A 149 -36.78 30.06 -12.32
C LYS A 149 -38.15 29.41 -12.54
N SER A 150 -38.18 28.11 -12.83
CA SER A 150 -39.44 27.37 -13.04
C SER A 150 -40.26 27.23 -11.76
N ILE A 151 -39.60 26.99 -10.61
CA ILE A 151 -40.27 26.81 -9.32
C ILE A 151 -40.89 28.13 -8.85
N CYS A 152 -40.14 29.24 -8.91
CA CYS A 152 -40.66 30.57 -8.56
C CYS A 152 -41.75 31.02 -9.53
N GLY A 153 -41.65 30.68 -10.82
CA GLY A 153 -42.71 30.91 -11.80
C GLY A 153 -44.01 30.18 -11.46
N ALA A 154 -43.91 28.91 -11.02
CA ALA A 154 -45.05 28.11 -10.59
C ALA A 154 -45.72 28.66 -9.31
N LEU A 155 -44.92 29.12 -8.33
CA LEU A 155 -45.40 29.61 -7.03
C LEU A 155 -45.92 31.05 -7.06
N PHE A 156 -45.24 31.96 -7.75
CA PHE A 156 -45.47 33.40 -7.65
C PHE A 156 -45.87 34.09 -8.98
N GLY A 157 -45.69 33.42 -10.13
CA GLY A 157 -45.92 34.00 -11.46
C GLY A 157 -47.40 34.05 -11.87
N ASN A 158 -47.70 34.65 -13.03
CA ASN A 158 -49.10 34.85 -13.49
C ASN A 158 -49.55 34.04 -14.73
N ASP A 159 -48.69 33.54 -15.65
CA ASP A 159 -48.94 32.41 -16.61
C ASP A 159 -47.82 32.15 -17.65
N GLU A 160 -47.85 30.94 -18.23
CA GLU A 160 -47.02 30.22 -19.25
C GLU A 160 -45.66 29.58 -18.86
N GLU A 161 -44.83 30.14 -17.98
CA GLU A 161 -43.58 29.46 -17.51
C GLU A 161 -43.80 28.65 -16.21
N GLN A 162 -44.92 27.92 -16.09
CA GLN A 162 -45.43 27.44 -14.79
C GLN A 162 -45.13 26.00 -14.40
N SER A 163 -44.59 25.18 -15.30
CA SER A 163 -44.36 23.76 -15.03
C SER A 163 -42.87 23.45 -14.93
N VAL A 164 -42.47 22.96 -13.77
CA VAL A 164 -41.16 22.39 -13.49
C VAL A 164 -40.88 21.21 -14.41
N LEU A 165 -41.89 20.36 -14.66
CA LEU A 165 -41.77 19.26 -15.62
C LEU A 165 -41.49 19.79 -17.03
N CYS A 166 -42.24 20.78 -17.53
CA CYS A 166 -42.01 21.35 -18.86
C CYS A 166 -40.60 21.95 -18.98
N ALA A 167 -40.18 22.72 -17.98
CA ALA A 167 -38.85 23.33 -17.97
C ALA A 167 -37.74 22.25 -18.00
N ALA A 168 -37.85 21.22 -17.16
CA ALA A 168 -36.92 20.11 -17.13
C ALA A 168 -36.95 19.29 -18.44
N ALA A 169 -38.14 19.04 -19.00
CA ALA A 169 -38.33 18.26 -20.22
C ALA A 169 -37.66 18.86 -21.45
N THR A 170 -37.50 20.20 -21.52
CA THR A 170 -36.71 20.85 -22.59
C THR A 170 -35.24 20.41 -22.63
N LEU A 171 -34.74 19.87 -21.51
CA LEU A 171 -33.36 19.41 -21.35
C LEU A 171 -33.23 17.88 -21.28
N MET A 172 -34.35 17.16 -21.30
CA MET A 172 -34.39 15.70 -21.27
C MET A 172 -34.39 15.11 -22.69
N PRO A 173 -33.90 13.86 -22.87
CA PRO A 173 -34.11 13.15 -24.13
C PRO A 173 -35.60 12.96 -24.43
N PRO A 174 -36.05 13.06 -25.69
CA PRO A 174 -37.47 12.98 -26.06
C PRO A 174 -38.11 11.61 -25.75
N ASP A 175 -37.32 10.54 -25.65
CA ASP A 175 -37.78 9.17 -25.38
C ASP A 175 -37.67 8.77 -23.90
N ALA A 176 -37.58 9.73 -22.98
CA ALA A 176 -37.41 9.44 -21.56
C ALA A 176 -38.64 8.73 -20.97
N PRO A 177 -38.50 7.54 -20.33
CA PRO A 177 -39.63 6.80 -19.77
C PRO A 177 -40.34 7.56 -18.65
N ALA A 178 -41.65 7.74 -18.84
CA ALA A 178 -42.57 8.41 -17.94
C ALA A 178 -43.12 7.48 -16.84
N GLN A 179 -42.29 6.68 -16.17
CA GLN A 179 -42.71 5.93 -14.95
C GLN A 179 -41.54 5.19 -14.29
N THR A 180 -40.41 5.12 -14.99
CA THR A 180 -39.23 4.40 -14.53
C THR A 180 -38.27 5.38 -13.88
N PRO A 181 -37.82 5.13 -12.63
CA PRO A 181 -36.71 5.87 -12.03
C PRO A 181 -35.51 5.87 -12.97
N PHE A 182 -34.93 7.05 -13.21
CA PHE A 182 -33.72 7.12 -14.02
C PHE A 182 -32.53 6.54 -13.24
N ALA A 183 -31.63 5.89 -13.97
CA ALA A 183 -30.38 5.40 -13.41
C ALA A 183 -29.57 6.57 -12.81
N GLU A 184 -28.75 6.27 -11.81
CA GLU A 184 -27.82 7.26 -11.27
C GLU A 184 -26.94 7.85 -12.38
N PRO A 185 -26.58 9.15 -12.27
CA PRO A 185 -25.66 9.73 -13.22
C PRO A 185 -24.31 8.99 -13.12
N PRO A 186 -23.55 8.88 -14.22
CA PRO A 186 -22.20 8.35 -14.15
C PRO A 186 -21.36 9.22 -13.19
N PRO A 187 -20.32 8.64 -12.58
CA PRO A 187 -19.37 9.42 -11.78
C PRO A 187 -18.82 10.60 -12.58
N GLN A 188 -18.64 11.74 -11.90
CA GLN A 188 -17.90 12.87 -12.42
C GLN A 188 -16.41 12.52 -12.40
N SER A 189 -15.79 12.47 -13.56
CA SER A 189 -14.34 12.34 -13.70
C SER A 189 -13.74 13.66 -14.15
N LEU A 190 -12.51 13.93 -13.72
CA LEU A 190 -11.70 14.98 -14.35
C LEU A 190 -11.47 14.61 -15.82
N ASP A 191 -11.34 15.61 -16.68
CA ASP A 191 -11.26 15.44 -18.13
C ASP A 191 -9.89 14.92 -18.58
N PHE A 192 -9.58 13.68 -18.20
CA PHE A 192 -8.31 13.03 -18.45
C PHE A 192 -8.49 11.56 -18.83
N SER A 193 -7.90 11.17 -19.96
CA SER A 193 -7.83 9.79 -20.41
C SER A 193 -6.42 9.24 -20.21
N ILE A 194 -6.25 8.41 -19.18
CA ILE A 194 -4.97 7.74 -18.91
C ILE A 194 -4.55 6.85 -20.09
N ARG A 195 -5.50 6.17 -20.72
CA ARG A 195 -5.27 5.33 -21.90
C ARG A 195 -4.62 6.11 -23.05
N HIS A 196 -5.13 7.32 -23.33
CA HIS A 196 -4.55 8.19 -24.34
C HIS A 196 -3.16 8.69 -23.91
N ALA A 197 -2.98 9.08 -22.65
CA ALA A 197 -1.68 9.51 -22.14
C ALA A 197 -0.60 8.40 -22.21
N LEU A 198 -0.99 7.14 -21.99
CA LEU A 198 -0.11 5.98 -22.17
C LEU A 198 0.25 5.74 -23.63
N SER A 199 -0.68 5.96 -24.57
CA SER A 199 -0.39 5.85 -26.01
C SER A 199 0.74 6.78 -26.45
N ALA A 200 0.86 7.95 -25.82
CA ALA A 200 1.93 8.90 -26.04
C ALA A 200 3.23 8.61 -25.25
N THR A 201 3.24 7.61 -24.36
CA THR A 201 4.41 7.28 -23.54
C THR A 201 5.30 6.26 -24.26
N GLU A 202 6.59 6.55 -24.40
CA GLU A 202 7.55 5.60 -25.00
C GLU A 202 7.60 4.26 -24.23
N PRO A 203 7.66 3.09 -24.92
CA PRO A 203 7.74 1.79 -24.24
C PRO A 203 8.96 1.64 -23.32
N ALA A 204 10.08 2.27 -23.65
CA ALA A 204 11.28 2.30 -22.83
C ALA A 204 11.06 2.96 -21.46
N GLN A 205 9.98 3.72 -21.29
CA GLN A 205 9.60 4.37 -20.05
C GLN A 205 8.66 3.53 -19.19
N LEU A 206 8.39 2.26 -19.55
CA LEU A 206 7.64 1.33 -18.70
C LEU A 206 8.14 1.30 -17.24
N PRO A 207 9.46 1.29 -16.95
CA PRO A 207 9.92 1.26 -15.57
C PRO A 207 9.51 2.46 -14.72
N TYR A 208 9.18 3.62 -15.33
CA TYR A 208 8.62 4.76 -14.61
C TYR A 208 7.22 4.44 -14.08
N LEU A 209 6.41 3.68 -14.83
CA LEU A 209 5.06 3.27 -14.43
C LEU A 209 5.06 2.09 -13.44
N GLN A 210 6.18 1.37 -13.40
CA GLN A 210 6.34 0.19 -12.57
C GLN A 210 6.64 0.53 -11.12
N MET A 211 6.07 -0.28 -10.23
CA MET A 211 6.30 -0.26 -8.79
C MET A 211 6.84 -1.62 -8.36
N LEU A 212 7.91 -1.59 -7.56
CA LEU A 212 8.36 -2.73 -6.77
C LEU A 212 7.81 -2.53 -5.36
N ALA A 213 6.80 -3.33 -4.99
CA ALA A 213 6.25 -3.29 -3.64
C ALA A 213 7.33 -3.71 -2.64
N PRO A 214 7.50 -3.03 -1.50
CA PRO A 214 8.37 -3.50 -0.44
C PRO A 214 8.02 -4.92 0.04
N ASN A 215 9.03 -5.73 0.30
CA ASN A 215 8.85 -7.03 0.93
C ASN A 215 8.22 -6.84 2.33
N GLY A 216 7.31 -7.72 2.72
CA GLY A 216 6.60 -7.62 4.01
C GLY A 216 5.34 -6.73 4.01
N LEU A 217 5.16 -5.82 3.05
CA LEU A 217 3.84 -5.21 2.76
C LEU A 217 2.85 -6.21 2.13
N ALA A 218 3.27 -7.49 2.06
CA ALA A 218 2.49 -8.65 1.68
C ALA A 218 1.10 -8.70 2.31
N ASN A 219 0.96 -8.32 3.57
CA ASN A 219 -0.27 -8.57 4.33
C ASN A 219 -1.30 -7.44 4.28
N GLU A 220 -1.09 -6.44 3.44
CA GLU A 220 -1.84 -5.21 3.48
C GLU A 220 -2.78 -5.05 2.26
N PRO A 221 -3.86 -4.28 2.41
CA PRO A 221 -4.68 -3.71 1.33
C PRO A 221 -3.94 -3.25 0.06
N LEU A 222 -2.68 -2.87 0.23
CA LEU A 222 -1.78 -2.33 -0.76
C LEU A 222 -1.43 -3.31 -1.87
N TRP A 223 -1.50 -4.62 -1.62
CA TRP A 223 -1.34 -5.60 -2.71
C TRP A 223 -2.47 -5.54 -3.73
N LEU A 224 -3.65 -5.07 -3.32
CA LEU A 224 -4.75 -4.85 -4.23
C LEU A 224 -4.42 -3.68 -5.18
N GLN A 225 -3.81 -2.60 -4.67
CA GLN A 225 -3.29 -1.51 -5.52
C GLN A 225 -2.26 -2.04 -6.54
N ILE A 226 -1.22 -2.74 -6.07
CA ILE A 226 -0.12 -3.20 -6.93
C ILE A 226 -0.63 -4.14 -8.03
N ASN A 227 -1.54 -5.07 -7.70
CA ASN A 227 -2.14 -5.98 -8.67
C ASN A 227 -3.14 -5.32 -9.61
N ALA A 228 -3.75 -4.22 -9.20
CA ALA A 228 -4.69 -3.47 -10.02
C ALA A 228 -4.01 -2.44 -10.92
N LEU A 229 -2.68 -2.21 -10.83
CA LEU A 229 -1.99 -1.18 -11.62
C LEU A 229 -2.27 -1.29 -13.12
N GLY A 230 -2.25 -2.49 -13.71
CA GLY A 230 -2.60 -2.69 -15.11
C GLY A 230 -4.01 -2.23 -15.46
N THR A 231 -4.99 -2.58 -14.63
CA THR A 231 -6.39 -2.14 -14.78
C THR A 231 -6.55 -0.64 -14.57
N LEU A 232 -5.97 -0.09 -13.50
CA LEU A 232 -6.00 1.35 -13.18
C LEU A 232 -5.44 2.20 -14.31
N TYR A 233 -4.35 1.76 -14.94
CA TYR A 233 -3.76 2.47 -16.07
C TYR A 233 -4.51 2.25 -17.40
N SER A 234 -5.27 1.17 -17.55
CA SER A 234 -6.01 0.87 -18.78
C SER A 234 -7.40 1.50 -18.83
N GLN A 235 -8.08 1.58 -17.68
CA GLN A 235 -9.48 2.03 -17.61
C GLN A 235 -9.81 2.90 -16.38
N GLY A 236 -8.83 3.18 -15.52
CA GLY A 236 -9.05 4.01 -14.34
C GLY A 236 -9.42 5.45 -14.70
N ARG A 237 -10.19 6.09 -13.84
CA ARG A 237 -10.58 7.51 -13.97
C ARG A 237 -9.91 8.35 -12.89
N VAL A 238 -9.72 9.64 -13.20
CA VAL A 238 -9.06 10.56 -12.29
C VAL A 238 -10.07 11.26 -11.39
N VAL A 239 -9.80 11.21 -10.08
CA VAL A 239 -10.51 11.97 -9.05
C VAL A 239 -9.51 12.63 -8.10
N TRP A 240 -9.99 13.57 -7.29
CA TRP A 240 -9.21 14.13 -6.19
C TRP A 240 -9.23 13.21 -4.96
N ALA A 241 -8.11 13.19 -4.25
CA ALA A 241 -8.01 12.59 -2.92
C ALA A 241 -7.24 13.51 -1.98
N ALA A 242 -7.55 13.41 -0.68
CA ALA A 242 -6.84 14.09 0.40
C ALA A 242 -6.16 13.07 1.31
N ALA A 243 -4.91 13.30 1.69
CA ALA A 243 -4.20 12.49 2.68
C ALA A 243 -4.69 12.78 4.11
N VAL A 244 -4.93 11.70 4.87
CA VAL A 244 -5.15 11.72 6.32
C VAL A 244 -3.77 11.65 6.97
N GLU A 245 -3.39 12.71 7.69
CA GLU A 245 -2.14 12.79 8.46
C GLU A 245 -0.93 12.08 7.82
N PRO A 246 -0.44 12.58 6.68
CA PRO A 246 0.71 11.95 6.05
C PRO A 246 1.90 11.97 7.01
N SER A 247 2.59 10.82 7.14
CA SER A 247 3.79 10.71 7.96
C SER A 247 4.76 11.86 7.64
N PRO A 248 5.33 12.55 8.65
CA PRO A 248 6.31 13.61 8.41
C PRO A 248 7.48 13.17 7.52
N LEU A 249 7.79 11.87 7.50
CA LEU A 249 8.79 11.27 6.63
C LEU A 249 8.44 11.43 5.14
N LEU A 250 7.17 11.33 4.76
CA LEU A 250 6.73 11.53 3.36
C LEU A 250 6.92 12.98 2.89
N ALA A 251 7.00 13.93 3.82
CA ALA A 251 7.26 15.34 3.55
C ALA A 251 8.76 15.72 3.64
N GLU A 252 9.63 14.78 4.04
CA GLU A 252 11.06 15.02 4.18
C GLU A 252 11.79 14.87 2.84
N SER A 253 12.45 15.95 2.40
CA SER A 253 13.26 15.94 1.18
C SER A 253 14.37 14.88 1.22
N GLY A 254 14.39 13.98 0.25
CA GLY A 254 15.39 12.93 0.14
C GLY A 254 15.09 11.67 0.95
N ASN A 255 13.96 11.60 1.65
CA ASN A 255 13.47 10.35 2.20
C ASN A 255 13.17 9.37 1.06
N THR A 256 13.76 8.18 1.12
CA THR A 256 13.55 7.10 0.14
C THR A 256 12.82 5.91 0.72
N ARG A 257 12.39 6.00 1.98
CA ARG A 257 11.70 4.90 2.63
C ARG A 257 10.31 4.72 2.02
N PRO A 258 9.93 3.47 1.69
CA PRO A 258 8.57 3.19 1.31
C PRO A 258 7.62 3.56 2.45
N ALA A 259 6.51 4.22 2.10
CA ALA A 259 5.53 4.61 3.09
C ALA A 259 4.12 4.55 2.49
N THR A 260 3.17 4.41 3.40
CA THR A 260 1.76 4.29 3.13
C THR A 260 1.08 5.54 3.68
N VAL A 261 0.01 5.95 3.03
CA VAL A 261 -0.81 7.07 3.48
C VAL A 261 -2.27 6.64 3.42
N GLU A 262 -3.04 6.98 4.44
CA GLU A 262 -4.48 6.85 4.35
C GLU A 262 -5.03 8.04 3.55
N ILE A 263 -5.95 7.77 2.63
CA ILE A 263 -6.57 8.79 1.80
C ILE A 263 -8.06 8.86 2.06
N VAL A 264 -8.63 10.03 1.80
CA VAL A 264 -10.07 10.30 1.68
C VAL A 264 -10.36 10.72 0.26
N TYR A 265 -11.31 10.06 -0.39
CA TYR A 265 -11.73 10.41 -1.74
C TYR A 265 -13.23 10.17 -1.93
N ASP A 266 -13.79 10.78 -2.97
CA ASP A 266 -15.17 10.58 -3.38
C ASP A 266 -15.22 9.69 -4.63
N PRO A 267 -15.76 8.46 -4.55
CA PRO A 267 -15.94 7.63 -5.73
C PRO A 267 -16.81 8.31 -6.78
N SER A 268 -17.79 9.13 -6.43
CA SER A 268 -18.56 9.85 -7.46
C SER A 268 -17.74 10.96 -8.14
N GLY A 269 -16.62 11.39 -7.55
CA GLY A 269 -15.77 12.50 -8.03
C GLY A 269 -16.44 13.87 -7.97
N ARG A 270 -17.50 14.02 -7.18
CA ARG A 270 -18.34 15.23 -7.09
C ARG A 270 -18.04 16.10 -5.87
N THR A 271 -17.07 15.71 -5.04
CA THR A 271 -16.64 16.44 -3.85
C THR A 271 -15.40 17.29 -4.12
N ASP A 272 -15.45 18.57 -3.73
CA ASP A 272 -14.35 19.52 -3.91
C ASP A 272 -13.15 19.24 -2.99
N THR A 273 -12.00 19.78 -3.38
CA THR A 273 -10.71 19.53 -2.71
C THR A 273 -10.67 20.04 -1.27
N GLU A 274 -11.35 21.15 -0.96
CA GLU A 274 -11.37 21.71 0.38
C GLU A 274 -12.24 20.87 1.32
N THR A 275 -13.41 20.43 0.86
CA THR A 275 -14.27 19.50 1.60
C THR A 275 -13.55 18.18 1.87
N LEU A 276 -12.85 17.60 0.87
CA LEU A 276 -12.05 16.39 1.06
C LEU A 276 -10.95 16.60 2.12
N ARG A 277 -10.25 17.73 2.07
CA ARG A 277 -9.21 18.10 3.04
C ARG A 277 -9.76 18.24 4.45
N GLN A 278 -10.94 18.85 4.61
CA GLN A 278 -11.61 18.98 5.90
C GLN A 278 -12.02 17.60 6.44
N ALA A 279 -12.62 16.75 5.61
CA ALA A 279 -12.98 15.39 6.00
C ALA A 279 -11.76 14.57 6.44
N ALA A 280 -10.62 14.67 5.73
CA ALA A 280 -9.39 14.00 6.11
C ALA A 280 -8.85 14.49 7.47
N ARG A 281 -8.91 15.79 7.76
CA ARG A 281 -8.53 16.35 9.07
C ARG A 281 -9.45 15.91 10.19
N SER A 282 -10.77 15.91 9.97
CA SER A 282 -11.74 15.46 10.95
C SER A 282 -11.61 13.96 11.25
N LEU A 283 -11.30 13.14 10.23
CA LEU A 283 -11.04 11.72 10.41
C LEU A 283 -9.80 11.49 11.28
N ALA A 284 -8.72 12.22 11.01
CA ALA A 284 -7.50 12.20 11.80
C ALA A 284 -7.74 12.53 13.29
N ILE A 285 -8.46 13.62 13.58
CA ILE A 285 -8.79 14.02 14.95
C ILE A 285 -9.58 12.92 15.70
N LEU A 286 -10.55 12.30 15.03
CA LEU A 286 -11.37 11.25 15.64
C LEU A 286 -10.55 10.03 16.03
N ARG A 287 -9.55 9.66 15.22
CA ARG A 287 -8.68 8.52 15.52
C ARG A 287 -7.81 8.76 16.74
N HIS A 288 -7.29 9.97 16.89
CA HIS A 288 -6.49 10.32 18.06
C HIS A 288 -7.31 10.37 19.37
N SER A 289 -8.60 10.77 19.30
CA SER A 289 -9.45 10.72 20.51
C SER A 289 -9.75 9.30 20.99
N ASP A 290 -9.86 8.33 20.08
CA ASP A 290 -10.10 6.93 20.45
C ASP A 290 -8.83 6.28 21.07
N GLU A 291 -7.64 6.65 20.58
CA GLU A 291 -6.36 6.17 21.10
C GLU A 291 -6.03 6.70 22.52
N ASP A 292 -6.42 7.95 22.83
CA ASP A 292 -6.23 8.56 24.15
C ASP A 292 -7.19 8.00 25.22
N GLU A 293 -8.36 7.47 24.83
CA GLU A 293 -9.30 6.83 25.76
C GLU A 293 -8.87 5.39 26.15
N GLU A 294 -8.28 4.63 25.23
CA GLU A 294 -7.74 3.28 25.51
C GLU A 294 -6.54 3.29 26.47
N ASP A 295 -5.72 4.35 26.50
CA ASP A 295 -4.55 4.46 27.39
C ASP A 295 -4.92 4.95 28.82
N SER A 296 -6.23 5.08 29.12
CA SER A 296 -6.74 5.56 30.42
C SER A 296 -7.49 4.51 31.27
N GLY A 297 -7.46 3.22 30.88
CA GLY A 297 -8.11 2.13 31.61
C GLY A 297 -7.21 1.42 32.64
N ASP A 298 -7.67 1.41 33.89
CA ASP A 298 -7.03 0.81 35.08
C ASP A 298 -6.52 -0.64 34.94
N GLU A 299 -5.36 -0.92 35.55
CA GLU A 299 -4.91 -2.28 35.91
C GLU A 299 -5.89 -2.88 36.95
N ASP A 300 -6.85 -3.72 36.55
CA ASP A 300 -7.36 -4.83 37.38
C ASP A 300 -8.38 -5.73 36.65
N GLY A 301 -8.16 -7.05 36.71
CA GLY A 301 -9.23 -8.06 36.74
C GLY A 301 -9.55 -8.86 35.46
N ASP A 302 -9.12 -10.12 35.47
CA ASP A 302 -9.45 -11.21 34.54
C ASP A 302 -10.86 -11.19 33.91
N THR A 303 -10.94 -11.21 32.58
CA THR A 303 -11.94 -12.02 31.86
C THR A 303 -11.36 -12.49 30.53
N GLU A 304 -11.33 -13.81 30.33
CA GLU A 304 -10.95 -14.47 29.09
C GLU A 304 -11.90 -14.14 27.93
N ALA A 305 -11.31 -14.16 26.72
CA ALA A 305 -11.89 -14.46 25.42
C ALA A 305 -12.44 -13.30 24.55
N ASN A 306 -11.57 -12.96 23.58
CA ASN A 306 -11.88 -12.64 22.17
C ASN A 306 -12.72 -11.41 21.86
N ASP A 307 -12.05 -10.33 21.47
CA ASP A 307 -12.00 -9.93 20.05
C ASP A 307 -10.85 -8.94 19.82
N HIS A 308 -9.86 -9.37 19.04
CA HIS A 308 -8.75 -8.52 18.60
C HIS A 308 -9.25 -7.49 17.55
N PRO A 309 -8.76 -6.23 17.53
CA PRO A 309 -9.06 -5.25 16.47
C PRO A 309 -8.48 -5.58 15.08
N HIS A 310 -7.97 -6.79 14.86
CA HIS A 310 -7.27 -7.19 13.63
C HIS A 310 -8.01 -8.25 12.79
N ALA A 311 -9.30 -8.45 13.03
CA ALA A 311 -10.08 -9.48 12.35
C ALA A 311 -11.19 -8.95 11.43
N HIS A 312 -10.88 -8.08 10.47
CA HIS A 312 -11.74 -7.85 9.30
C HIS A 312 -10.94 -7.88 7.98
N LEU A 313 -10.44 -9.06 7.62
CA LEU A 313 -10.03 -9.38 6.26
C LEU A 313 -11.26 -9.47 5.34
N ALA A 314 -11.50 -8.46 4.50
CA ALA A 314 -12.11 -8.63 3.17
C ALA A 314 -12.03 -7.40 2.26
N ASN A 315 -12.08 -6.17 2.80
CA ASN A 315 -12.17 -4.97 1.96
C ASN A 315 -11.55 -3.73 2.64
N PRO A 316 -10.46 -3.18 2.10
CA PRO A 316 -9.77 -2.03 2.69
C PRO A 316 -10.38 -0.66 2.42
N PHE A 317 -11.42 -0.63 1.58
CA PHE A 317 -12.11 0.59 1.24
C PHE A 317 -13.34 0.72 2.14
N HIS A 318 -13.28 1.67 3.07
CA HIS A 318 -14.35 1.88 4.05
C HIS A 318 -15.06 3.20 3.77
N ARG A 319 -16.37 3.24 4.03
CA ARG A 319 -17.09 4.51 4.03
C ARG A 319 -16.67 5.29 5.27
N ILE A 320 -16.43 6.58 5.11
CA ILE A 320 -16.15 7.47 6.23
C ILE A 320 -17.38 7.56 7.14
N PRO A 321 -17.22 7.54 8.48
CA PRO A 321 -18.35 7.68 9.40
C PRO A 321 -19.16 8.96 9.14
N SER A 322 -20.48 8.88 9.27
CA SER A 322 -21.37 10.02 8.99
C SER A 322 -21.18 11.22 9.92
N MET A 323 -20.48 11.01 11.05
CA MET A 323 -20.06 12.04 12.00
C MET A 323 -18.89 12.88 11.48
N VAL A 324 -18.02 12.30 10.64
CA VAL A 324 -16.89 12.98 10.00
C VAL A 324 -17.33 13.71 8.74
N SER A 325 -18.17 13.06 7.92
CA SER A 325 -18.73 13.70 6.73
C SER A 325 -20.12 13.17 6.42
N HIS A 326 -21.02 14.06 6.04
CA HIS A 326 -22.34 13.69 5.55
C HIS A 326 -22.33 13.19 4.11
N MET A 327 -21.21 13.38 3.41
CA MET A 327 -21.00 12.87 2.06
C MET A 327 -20.58 11.39 2.11
N PRO A 328 -20.91 10.59 1.08
CA PRO A 328 -20.59 9.17 1.01
C PRO A 328 -19.12 8.90 0.67
N LEU A 329 -18.20 9.62 1.32
CA LEU A 329 -16.76 9.54 1.09
C LEU A 329 -16.20 8.18 1.48
N GLN A 330 -15.13 7.79 0.82
CA GLN A 330 -14.39 6.56 1.11
C GLN A 330 -12.99 6.88 1.65
N THR A 331 -12.51 5.98 2.49
CA THR A 331 -11.13 5.96 2.96
C THR A 331 -10.43 4.65 2.61
N ALA A 332 -9.14 4.73 2.30
CA ALA A 332 -8.31 3.58 1.96
C ALA A 332 -6.82 3.88 2.21
N PRO A 333 -6.02 2.85 2.52
CA PRO A 333 -4.57 2.97 2.50
C PRO A 333 -4.04 2.98 1.06
N LEU A 334 -3.04 3.82 0.82
CA LEU A 334 -2.40 4.03 -0.47
C LEU A 334 -0.87 3.88 -0.33
N PHE A 335 -0.26 3.05 -1.17
CA PHE A 335 1.18 2.97 -1.30
C PHE A 335 1.66 4.11 -2.20
N VAL A 336 2.49 4.99 -1.64
CA VAL A 336 2.99 6.17 -2.34
C VAL A 336 4.33 5.82 -2.98
N TRP A 337 4.31 5.56 -4.29
CA TRP A 337 5.55 5.50 -5.07
C TRP A 337 6.06 6.91 -5.30
N LEU A 338 6.98 7.35 -4.43
CA LEU A 338 7.49 8.73 -4.41
C LEU A 338 7.94 9.27 -5.77
N PRO A 339 8.58 8.49 -6.68
CA PRO A 339 8.87 8.95 -8.04
C PRO A 339 7.66 9.40 -8.90
N HIS A 340 6.43 9.11 -8.48
CA HIS A 340 5.20 9.60 -9.11
C HIS A 340 4.73 10.96 -8.59
N LEU A 341 5.40 11.54 -7.59
CA LEU A 341 5.18 12.91 -7.14
C LEU A 341 6.16 13.87 -7.84
N PRO A 342 5.79 15.15 -8.06
CA PRO A 342 6.57 16.11 -8.85
C PRO A 342 8.06 16.14 -8.52
N ASP A 343 8.40 16.21 -7.23
CA ASP A 343 9.77 16.28 -6.72
C ASP A 343 10.12 15.12 -5.76
N GLY A 344 9.27 14.10 -5.72
CA GLY A 344 9.47 12.93 -4.88
C GLY A 344 9.06 13.13 -3.42
N VAL A 345 8.32 14.19 -3.11
CA VAL A 345 7.90 14.53 -1.75
C VAL A 345 6.40 14.80 -1.72
N LEU A 346 5.71 14.27 -0.70
CA LEU A 346 4.28 14.52 -0.49
C LEU A 346 4.08 15.88 0.20
N ARG A 347 4.11 16.97 -0.60
CA ARG A 347 4.04 18.35 -0.09
C ARG A 347 2.63 18.84 0.17
N LEU A 348 1.75 18.60 -0.79
CA LEU A 348 0.37 19.05 -0.70
C LEU A 348 -0.51 17.89 -0.22
N PRO A 349 -1.49 18.16 0.66
CA PRO A 349 -2.36 17.13 1.21
C PRO A 349 -3.38 16.62 0.18
N VAL A 350 -3.54 17.29 -0.96
CA VAL A 350 -4.51 16.94 -2.00
C VAL A 350 -3.79 16.68 -3.33
N PHE A 351 -4.12 15.58 -3.97
CA PHE A 351 -3.48 15.13 -5.20
C PHE A 351 -4.42 14.29 -6.07
N PRO A 352 -4.19 14.26 -7.40
CA PRO A 352 -4.99 13.43 -8.30
C PRO A 352 -4.62 11.95 -8.15
N ILE A 353 -5.64 11.10 -8.08
CA ILE A 353 -5.51 9.64 -8.05
C ILE A 353 -6.29 9.01 -9.20
N LEU A 354 -5.84 7.84 -9.62
CA LEU A 354 -6.60 6.92 -10.46
C LEU A 354 -7.39 5.98 -9.56
N ILE A 355 -8.69 5.82 -9.84
CA ILE A 355 -9.55 4.83 -9.19
C ILE A 355 -10.23 3.95 -10.22
N ASP A 356 -10.53 2.72 -9.81
CA ASP A 356 -11.35 1.78 -10.57
C ASP A 356 -12.32 1.07 -9.64
N ASP A 357 -13.62 1.21 -9.94
CA ASP A 357 -14.70 0.70 -9.09
C ASP A 357 -14.78 -0.84 -9.12
N SER A 358 -14.27 -1.49 -10.19
CA SER A 358 -14.35 -2.95 -10.39
C SER A 358 -13.32 -3.71 -9.55
N THR A 359 -12.10 -3.19 -9.48
CA THR A 359 -11.01 -3.71 -8.67
C THR A 359 -11.05 -3.16 -7.25
N ARG A 360 -11.79 -2.04 -7.05
CA ARG A 360 -11.80 -1.25 -5.82
C ARG A 360 -10.38 -0.91 -5.44
N ALA A 361 -9.62 -0.32 -6.36
CA ALA A 361 -8.22 0.03 -6.16
C ALA A 361 -8.01 1.52 -6.42
N ALA A 362 -6.97 2.08 -5.82
CA ALA A 362 -6.52 3.44 -6.05
C ALA A 362 -4.99 3.48 -6.21
N THR A 363 -4.49 4.36 -7.07
CA THR A 363 -3.06 4.71 -7.17
C THR A 363 -2.89 6.19 -7.47
N LEU A 364 -1.72 6.77 -7.19
CA LEU A 364 -1.41 8.13 -7.65
C LEU A 364 -1.51 8.23 -9.17
N LEU A 365 -2.01 9.36 -9.68
CA LEU A 365 -1.79 9.70 -11.08
C LEU A 365 -0.33 10.16 -11.24
N PRO A 366 0.52 9.47 -12.03
CA PRO A 366 1.93 9.83 -12.12
C PRO A 366 2.15 11.28 -12.56
N ALA A 367 3.00 12.00 -11.81
CA ALA A 367 3.35 13.42 -11.96
C ALA A 367 3.50 13.90 -13.41
N ARG A 368 4.15 13.11 -14.26
CA ARG A 368 4.37 13.46 -15.67
C ARG A 368 3.09 13.79 -16.43
N TYR A 369 1.96 13.18 -16.05
CA TYR A 369 0.70 13.30 -16.78
C TYR A 369 -0.09 14.56 -16.44
N TRP A 370 0.31 15.26 -15.38
CA TRP A 370 -0.27 16.54 -14.97
C TRP A 370 0.79 17.63 -14.78
N ALA A 371 1.99 17.44 -15.34
CA ALA A 371 3.10 18.39 -15.25
C ALA A 371 2.83 19.77 -15.89
N HIS A 372 1.83 19.88 -16.75
CA HIS A 372 1.42 21.12 -17.42
C HIS A 372 0.40 21.96 -16.61
N THR A 373 -0.06 21.45 -15.47
CA THR A 373 -1.15 22.05 -14.69
C THR A 373 -0.65 23.13 -13.72
N GLN A 374 -1.56 24.00 -13.25
CA GLN A 374 -1.27 24.95 -12.18
C GLN A 374 -0.97 24.24 -10.87
N HIS A 375 -1.72 23.16 -10.54
CA HIS A 375 -1.49 22.38 -9.32
C HIS A 375 -0.06 21.81 -9.24
N TYR A 376 0.53 21.41 -10.37
CA TYR A 376 1.92 20.98 -10.44
C TYR A 376 2.91 22.12 -10.13
N ARG A 377 2.64 23.32 -10.64
CA ARG A 377 3.45 24.51 -10.36
C ARG A 377 3.35 24.89 -8.88
N ASP A 378 2.14 24.91 -8.32
CA ASP A 378 1.91 25.19 -6.89
C ASP A 378 2.63 24.16 -6.00
N TRP A 379 2.69 22.89 -6.43
CA TRP A 379 3.45 21.85 -5.74
C TRP A 379 4.95 22.20 -5.64
N LEU A 380 5.53 22.67 -6.75
CA LEU A 380 6.95 22.99 -6.84
C LEU A 380 7.31 24.36 -6.25
N GLU A 381 6.39 25.33 -6.20
CA GLU A 381 6.61 26.61 -5.51
C GLU A 381 6.87 26.42 -4.01
N ASN A 382 6.34 25.33 -3.45
CA ASN A 382 6.56 24.91 -2.06
C ASN A 382 7.79 23.99 -1.88
N ALA A 383 8.65 23.86 -2.91
CA ALA A 383 9.83 23.02 -2.86
C ALA A 383 11.00 23.64 -2.08
N ASP A 384 11.82 22.80 -1.46
CA ASP A 384 13.09 23.26 -0.89
C ASP A 384 14.01 23.69 -2.05
N PRO A 385 14.44 24.97 -2.12
CA PRO A 385 15.32 25.44 -3.18
C PRO A 385 16.67 24.71 -3.25
N LYS A 386 17.04 23.95 -2.20
CA LYS A 386 18.25 23.10 -2.18
C LYS A 386 18.07 21.75 -2.87
N VAL A 387 16.85 21.38 -3.28
CA VAL A 387 16.54 20.11 -3.95
C VAL A 387 15.81 20.38 -5.28
N PRO A 388 16.53 20.85 -6.32
CA PRO A 388 15.92 21.05 -7.63
C PRO A 388 16.01 19.75 -8.42
N ALA A 389 15.04 18.86 -8.22
CA ALA A 389 14.85 17.76 -9.14
C ALA A 389 13.38 17.40 -9.24
N GLU A 390 12.79 17.73 -10.38
CA GLU A 390 11.60 17.04 -10.82
C GLU A 390 11.93 15.56 -11.06
N THR A 391 11.08 14.66 -10.59
CA THR A 391 11.33 13.21 -10.62
C THR A 391 11.16 12.63 -12.01
N ALA A 392 10.08 12.96 -12.71
CA ALA A 392 9.77 12.40 -14.04
C ALA A 392 10.87 12.69 -15.08
N PRO A 393 11.43 13.91 -15.18
CA PRO A 393 12.54 14.20 -16.09
C PRO A 393 13.81 13.43 -15.74
N ALA A 394 14.16 13.39 -14.46
CA ALA A 394 15.32 12.67 -13.96
C ALA A 394 15.20 11.15 -14.18
N PHE A 395 14.00 10.60 -14.02
CA PHE A 395 13.71 9.19 -14.29
C PHE A 395 13.86 8.88 -15.78
N ALA A 396 13.28 9.70 -16.66
CA ALA A 396 13.40 9.53 -18.11
C ALA A 396 14.87 9.59 -18.56
N ALA A 397 15.65 10.55 -18.06
CA ALA A 397 17.08 10.65 -18.34
C ALA A 397 17.87 9.43 -17.82
N LEU A 398 17.51 8.91 -16.64
CA LEU A 398 18.13 7.70 -16.12
C LEU A 398 17.82 6.48 -16.98
N LEU A 399 16.59 6.32 -17.48
CA LEU A 399 16.21 5.19 -18.33
C LEU A 399 16.90 5.21 -19.71
N ALA A 400 17.29 6.38 -20.19
CA ALA A 400 18.12 6.48 -21.38
C ALA A 400 19.55 5.92 -21.17
N GLU A 401 20.05 5.94 -19.94
CA GLU A 401 21.37 5.41 -19.55
C GLU A 401 21.30 3.96 -19.05
N GLU A 402 20.26 3.63 -18.27
CA GLU A 402 20.01 2.36 -17.60
C GLU A 402 18.59 1.87 -17.92
N PRO A 403 18.34 1.34 -19.13
CA PRO A 403 16.99 0.94 -19.56
C PRO A 403 16.43 -0.24 -18.75
N ASP A 404 17.32 -1.09 -18.24
CA ASP A 404 16.96 -2.25 -17.42
C ASP A 404 16.90 -1.91 -15.94
N PHE A 405 16.01 -0.98 -15.59
CA PHE A 405 15.94 -0.40 -14.25
C PHE A 405 15.62 -1.43 -13.16
N TRP A 406 14.91 -2.50 -13.51
CA TRP A 406 14.45 -3.56 -12.59
C TRP A 406 15.06 -4.94 -12.89
N HIS A 407 16.25 -5.01 -13.50
CA HIS A 407 16.90 -6.23 -14.03
C HIS A 407 16.78 -7.49 -13.14
N ASP A 408 16.96 -7.35 -11.83
CA ASP A 408 16.96 -8.48 -10.90
C ASP A 408 15.61 -8.74 -10.23
N TYR A 409 14.55 -8.01 -10.60
CA TYR A 409 13.22 -8.08 -9.99
C TYR A 409 12.04 -8.21 -10.99
N PRO A 410 12.20 -8.82 -12.18
CA PRO A 410 11.19 -8.79 -13.23
C PRO A 410 9.86 -9.47 -12.82
N GLU A 411 9.92 -10.47 -11.93
CA GLU A 411 8.75 -11.21 -11.47
C GLU A 411 7.90 -10.42 -10.46
N LEU A 412 8.52 -9.46 -9.76
CA LEU A 412 7.93 -8.73 -8.64
C LEU A 412 7.38 -7.34 -9.02
N VAL A 413 7.80 -6.79 -10.15
CA VAL A 413 7.34 -5.46 -10.59
C VAL A 413 5.99 -5.52 -11.29
N ARG A 414 5.19 -4.46 -11.10
CA ARG A 414 3.91 -4.25 -11.80
C ARG A 414 3.75 -2.79 -12.23
N PRO A 415 3.05 -2.50 -13.33
CA PRO A 415 2.45 -3.45 -14.25
C PRO A 415 3.48 -4.13 -15.17
N LEU A 416 3.13 -5.30 -15.70
CA LEU A 416 3.89 -5.97 -16.76
C LEU A 416 3.58 -5.34 -18.13
N PRO A 417 4.48 -5.46 -19.13
CA PRO A 417 4.24 -4.90 -20.47
C PRO A 417 2.88 -5.30 -21.07
N GLU A 418 2.49 -6.57 -20.92
CA GLU A 418 1.24 -7.12 -21.45
C GLU A 418 -0.02 -6.59 -20.75
N GLU A 419 0.13 -6.02 -19.56
CA GLU A 419 -0.97 -5.39 -18.83
C GLU A 419 -1.25 -3.96 -19.32
N LEU A 420 -0.36 -3.40 -20.16
CA LEU A 420 -0.47 -2.07 -20.74
C LEU A 420 -0.43 -2.11 -22.29
N PRO A 421 -1.47 -2.69 -22.94
CA PRO A 421 -1.47 -2.86 -24.40
C PRO A 421 -1.45 -1.55 -25.20
N ASP A 422 -1.80 -0.43 -24.56
CA ASP A 422 -1.83 0.88 -25.20
C ASP A 422 -0.52 1.66 -25.07
N LEU A 423 0.47 1.16 -24.31
CA LEU A 423 1.74 1.85 -24.10
C LEU A 423 2.50 2.02 -25.43
N GLY A 424 2.79 3.27 -25.79
CA GLY A 424 3.64 3.60 -26.94
C GLY A 424 3.04 3.34 -28.31
N GLN A 425 1.70 3.32 -28.43
CA GLN A 425 1.03 3.25 -29.74
C GLN A 425 1.23 4.51 -30.60
N SER A 426 1.50 5.67 -29.99
CA SER A 426 1.72 6.95 -30.67
C SER A 426 2.70 7.82 -29.85
N PRO A 427 3.94 7.37 -29.67
CA PRO A 427 4.85 7.93 -28.67
C PRO A 427 5.26 9.37 -28.99
N GLU A 428 5.29 10.20 -27.97
CA GLU A 428 5.78 11.56 -28.00
C GLU A 428 7.01 11.69 -27.10
N ALA A 429 8.03 12.44 -27.55
CA ALA A 429 9.22 12.65 -26.76
C ALA A 429 8.90 13.48 -25.50
N TYR A 430 9.24 12.95 -24.33
CA TYR A 430 9.09 13.67 -23.07
C TYR A 430 10.36 14.48 -22.80
N THR A 431 10.33 15.78 -23.11
CA THR A 431 11.45 16.70 -22.88
C THR A 431 11.26 17.49 -21.59
N ALA A 432 12.12 17.26 -20.60
CA ALA A 432 12.16 18.07 -19.39
C ALA A 432 13.60 18.14 -18.84
N ALA A 433 13.85 19.07 -17.92
CA ALA A 433 15.21 19.37 -17.46
C ALA A 433 15.77 18.25 -16.58
N ASP A 434 16.77 17.52 -17.08
CA ASP A 434 17.53 16.52 -16.31
C ASP A 434 18.43 17.21 -15.26
N SER A 435 18.53 16.61 -14.08
CA SER A 435 19.50 16.99 -13.07
C SER A 435 20.23 15.77 -12.50
N LYS A 436 21.55 15.90 -12.31
CA LYS A 436 22.40 14.84 -11.72
C LYS A 436 21.92 14.45 -10.31
N LEU A 437 21.42 15.42 -9.54
CA LEU A 437 20.84 15.18 -8.22
C LEU A 437 19.55 14.37 -8.31
N GLY A 438 18.69 14.67 -9.30
CA GLY A 438 17.47 13.91 -9.58
C GLY A 438 17.78 12.45 -9.93
N ARG A 439 18.71 12.20 -10.85
CA ARG A 439 19.11 10.83 -11.18
C ARG A 439 19.63 10.05 -9.97
N ARG A 440 20.41 10.69 -9.11
CA ARG A 440 20.86 10.09 -7.84
C ARG A 440 19.69 9.78 -6.91
N LEU A 441 18.71 10.68 -6.82
CA LEU A 441 17.51 10.47 -6.01
C LEU A 441 16.68 9.28 -6.52
N ILE A 442 16.46 9.16 -7.84
CA ILE A 442 15.78 8.01 -8.44
C ILE A 442 16.53 6.69 -8.16
N LYS A 443 17.87 6.68 -8.24
CA LYS A 443 18.68 5.53 -7.83
C LYS A 443 18.49 5.17 -6.35
N ASN A 444 18.42 6.16 -5.46
CA ASN A 444 18.15 5.91 -4.05
C ASN A 444 16.76 5.31 -3.82
N TYR A 445 15.73 5.74 -4.56
CA TYR A 445 14.40 5.12 -4.51
C TYR A 445 14.43 3.66 -4.97
N ARG A 446 15.13 3.38 -6.09
CA ARG A 446 15.36 2.00 -6.56
C ARG A 446 16.01 1.15 -5.47
N THR A 447 17.13 1.61 -4.93
CA THR A 447 17.89 0.91 -3.89
C THR A 447 17.03 0.67 -2.65
N ALA A 448 16.26 1.66 -2.19
CA ALA A 448 15.42 1.52 -1.03
C ALA A 448 14.31 0.47 -1.25
N ALA A 449 13.65 0.47 -2.40
CA ALA A 449 12.65 -0.55 -2.74
C ALA A 449 13.26 -1.96 -2.76
N GLN A 450 14.42 -2.12 -3.42
CA GLN A 450 15.12 -3.40 -3.52
C GLN A 450 15.62 -3.90 -2.17
N SER A 451 16.10 -3.00 -1.30
CA SER A 451 16.70 -3.35 0.01
C SER A 451 15.79 -4.09 0.98
N THR A 452 14.49 -4.11 0.70
CA THR A 452 13.51 -4.88 1.50
C THR A 452 13.54 -6.38 1.20
N TYR A 453 14.10 -6.77 0.05
CA TYR A 453 14.17 -8.16 -0.39
C TYR A 453 15.47 -8.83 0.05
N PRO A 454 15.42 -10.09 0.54
CA PRO A 454 16.60 -10.87 0.92
C PRO A 454 17.71 -10.83 -0.14
N ARG A 455 17.38 -11.03 -1.42
CA ARG A 455 18.39 -11.06 -2.49
C ARG A 455 19.21 -9.78 -2.66
N PHE A 456 18.74 -8.63 -2.17
CA PHE A 456 19.49 -7.38 -2.28
C PHE A 456 20.84 -7.41 -1.56
N ALA A 457 20.92 -8.18 -0.45
CA ALA A 457 22.15 -8.33 0.32
C ALA A 457 23.07 -9.45 -0.21
N GLU A 458 22.64 -10.18 -1.23
CA GLU A 458 23.37 -11.30 -1.81
C GLU A 458 24.34 -10.82 -2.91
N ASP A 459 25.59 -11.25 -2.86
CA ASP A 459 26.56 -11.01 -3.94
C ASP A 459 26.32 -12.00 -5.09
N LEU A 460 25.29 -11.71 -5.90
CA LEU A 460 24.88 -12.57 -7.01
C LEU A 460 25.89 -12.51 -8.17
N PRO A 461 26.36 -13.67 -8.67
CA PRO A 461 27.12 -13.71 -9.93
C PRO A 461 26.25 -13.33 -11.13
N PRO A 462 26.83 -12.82 -12.23
CA PRO A 462 26.07 -12.50 -13.43
C PRO A 462 25.38 -13.74 -14.02
N GLU A 463 24.09 -13.62 -14.34
CA GLU A 463 23.27 -14.70 -14.89
C GLU A 463 23.91 -15.38 -16.12
N ALA A 464 24.52 -14.58 -17.01
CA ALA A 464 25.20 -15.07 -18.20
C ALA A 464 26.38 -16.00 -17.87
N GLU A 465 27.11 -15.75 -16.77
CA GLU A 465 28.23 -16.60 -16.36
C GLU A 465 27.74 -17.90 -15.72
N ILE A 466 26.66 -17.84 -14.93
CA ILE A 466 26.01 -19.03 -14.37
C ILE A 466 25.51 -19.93 -15.50
N ALA A 467 24.84 -19.35 -16.51
CA ALA A 467 24.34 -20.09 -17.68
C ALA A 467 25.48 -20.76 -18.47
N ARG A 468 26.60 -20.06 -18.69
CA ARG A 468 27.79 -20.63 -19.35
C ARG A 468 28.43 -21.76 -18.55
N CYS A 469 28.56 -21.60 -17.24
CA CYS A 469 29.08 -22.64 -16.35
C CYS A 469 28.15 -23.86 -16.33
N THR A 470 26.84 -23.65 -16.31
CA THR A 470 25.82 -24.70 -16.36
C THR A 470 25.93 -25.53 -17.64
N LEU A 471 26.11 -24.89 -18.79
CA LEU A 471 26.34 -25.58 -20.06
C LEU A 471 27.64 -26.40 -20.04
N ALA A 472 28.75 -25.83 -19.55
CA ALA A 472 30.03 -26.52 -19.46
C ALA A 472 29.97 -27.78 -18.56
N LEU A 473 29.27 -27.67 -17.42
CA LEU A 473 29.01 -28.79 -16.52
C LEU A 473 28.13 -29.87 -17.18
N LYS A 474 27.12 -29.50 -17.96
CA LYS A 474 26.27 -30.47 -18.70
C LYS A 474 27.03 -31.22 -19.78
N GLU A 475 27.91 -30.55 -20.52
CA GLU A 475 28.59 -31.12 -21.68
C GLU A 475 29.78 -32.01 -21.29
N ASN A 476 30.64 -31.52 -20.39
CA ASN A 476 31.96 -32.12 -20.13
C ASN A 476 32.23 -32.38 -18.64
N ASN A 477 31.25 -32.11 -17.76
CA ASN A 477 31.42 -32.15 -16.30
C ASN A 477 32.65 -31.35 -15.82
N ASN A 478 33.03 -30.31 -16.56
CA ASN A 478 34.21 -29.49 -16.31
C ASN A 478 33.80 -28.07 -15.92
N SER A 479 34.24 -27.65 -14.74
CA SER A 479 34.06 -26.29 -14.20
C SER A 479 35.38 -25.59 -13.87
N GLU A 480 36.55 -26.18 -14.18
CA GLU A 480 37.88 -25.68 -13.76
C GLU A 480 38.17 -24.24 -14.24
N THR A 481 37.43 -23.77 -15.25
CA THR A 481 37.54 -22.42 -15.81
C THR A 481 36.67 -21.38 -15.10
N PHE A 482 35.81 -21.79 -14.17
CA PHE A 482 34.87 -20.93 -13.45
C PHE A 482 35.20 -20.87 -11.95
N PRO A 483 35.15 -19.67 -11.32
CA PRO A 483 35.24 -19.55 -9.87
C PRO A 483 34.14 -20.31 -9.12
N GLU A 484 34.46 -20.79 -7.92
CA GLU A 484 33.51 -21.49 -7.01
C GLU A 484 32.21 -20.70 -6.78
N ARG A 485 32.30 -19.36 -6.68
CA ARG A 485 31.13 -18.48 -6.51
C ARG A 485 30.10 -18.59 -7.64
N ILE A 486 30.51 -19.01 -8.84
CA ILE A 486 29.64 -19.22 -10.01
C ILE A 486 29.23 -20.69 -10.09
N GLU A 487 30.21 -21.58 -9.94
CA GLU A 487 30.02 -23.03 -10.05
C GLU A 487 28.92 -23.55 -9.13
N LYS A 488 28.83 -23.04 -7.89
CA LYS A 488 27.79 -23.47 -6.94
C LYS A 488 26.37 -23.23 -7.43
N TYR A 489 26.09 -22.07 -8.03
CA TYR A 489 24.77 -21.76 -8.59
C TYR A 489 24.48 -22.62 -9.82
N ALA A 490 25.48 -22.82 -10.68
CA ALA A 490 25.37 -23.69 -11.85
C ALA A 490 25.10 -25.15 -11.46
N ARG A 491 25.77 -25.67 -10.42
CA ARG A 491 25.51 -27.02 -9.88
C ARG A 491 24.10 -27.15 -9.32
N LEU A 492 23.57 -26.13 -8.64
CA LEU A 492 22.18 -26.16 -8.15
C LEU A 492 21.16 -26.27 -9.28
N ARG A 493 21.40 -25.66 -10.45
CA ARG A 493 20.52 -25.82 -11.63
C ARG A 493 20.50 -27.25 -12.18
N LEU A 494 21.52 -28.05 -11.86
CA LEU A 494 21.68 -29.42 -12.31
C LEU A 494 21.36 -30.45 -11.22
N ALA A 495 21.18 -30.01 -9.98
CA ALA A 495 20.91 -30.88 -8.84
C ALA A 495 19.52 -31.51 -8.99
N ASP A 496 19.42 -32.80 -8.64
CA ASP A 496 18.16 -33.53 -8.69
C ASP A 496 17.36 -33.33 -7.41
N PHE A 497 16.33 -32.49 -7.50
CA PHE A 497 15.36 -32.27 -6.43
C PHE A 497 14.00 -32.94 -6.72
N SER A 498 13.94 -33.89 -7.65
CA SER A 498 12.69 -34.54 -8.08
C SER A 498 11.97 -35.22 -6.92
N ALA A 499 12.70 -35.81 -5.96
CA ALA A 499 12.11 -36.42 -4.77
C ALA A 499 11.33 -35.41 -3.92
N VAL A 500 11.88 -34.22 -3.71
CA VAL A 500 11.23 -33.13 -2.96
C VAL A 500 10.00 -32.63 -3.71
N LEU A 501 10.10 -32.44 -5.03
CA LEU A 501 8.97 -31.99 -5.86
C LEU A 501 7.83 -33.01 -5.89
N MET A 502 8.15 -34.31 -5.95
CA MET A 502 7.14 -35.39 -5.88
C MET A 502 6.41 -35.38 -4.54
N GLU A 503 7.12 -35.16 -3.43
CA GLU A 503 6.51 -35.06 -2.10
C GLU A 503 5.65 -33.80 -1.94
N LEU A 504 6.04 -32.67 -2.54
CA LEU A 504 5.20 -31.47 -2.57
C LEU A 504 3.89 -31.69 -3.32
N ALA A 505 3.92 -32.49 -4.40
CA ALA A 505 2.74 -32.84 -5.18
C ALA A 505 1.88 -33.95 -4.53
N ASP A 506 2.44 -34.74 -3.62
CA ASP A 506 1.76 -35.90 -3.03
C ASP A 506 0.60 -35.48 -2.09
N PRO A 507 -0.66 -35.89 -2.39
CA PRO A 507 -1.79 -35.63 -1.51
C PRO A 507 -1.68 -36.27 -0.12
N ALA A 508 -0.92 -37.35 0.06
CA ALA A 508 -0.73 -37.96 1.38
C ALA A 508 0.21 -37.11 2.26
N ALA A 509 1.37 -36.71 1.74
CA ALA A 509 2.27 -35.79 2.43
C ALA A 509 1.58 -34.47 2.83
N ASN A 510 0.83 -33.85 1.92
CA ASN A 510 0.09 -32.61 2.20
C ASN A 510 -0.98 -32.80 3.30
N ARG A 511 -1.67 -33.95 3.35
CA ARG A 511 -2.63 -34.27 4.41
C ARG A 511 -2.00 -34.34 5.79
N LEU A 512 -0.79 -34.92 5.91
CA LEU A 512 -0.09 -34.99 7.19
C LEU A 512 0.30 -33.60 7.73
N LEU A 513 0.52 -32.62 6.84
CA LEU A 513 0.80 -31.21 7.19
C LEU A 513 -0.46 -30.33 7.29
N SER A 514 -1.65 -30.90 7.11
CA SER A 514 -2.91 -30.14 6.98
C SER A 514 -2.83 -29.03 5.93
N GLN A 515 -2.12 -29.27 4.82
CA GLN A 515 -1.99 -28.34 3.69
C GLN A 515 -2.81 -28.82 2.49
N GLN A 516 -3.17 -27.89 1.60
CA GLN A 516 -3.77 -28.23 0.32
C GLN A 516 -2.66 -28.48 -0.73
N PRO A 517 -2.70 -29.59 -1.48
CA PRO A 517 -1.75 -29.81 -2.56
C PRO A 517 -1.94 -28.80 -3.69
N LEU A 518 -0.86 -28.48 -4.41
CA LEU A 518 -0.85 -27.54 -5.53
C LEU A 518 -0.48 -28.24 -6.84
N PRO A 519 -1.35 -29.12 -7.38
CA PRO A 519 -1.03 -29.94 -8.55
C PRO A 519 -0.74 -29.09 -9.80
N GLN A 520 -1.41 -27.94 -9.94
CA GLN A 520 -1.15 -27.01 -11.04
C GLN A 520 0.27 -26.41 -10.97
N ALA A 521 0.81 -26.22 -9.77
CA ALA A 521 2.19 -25.75 -9.61
C ALA A 521 3.18 -26.81 -10.07
N ALA A 522 2.96 -28.09 -9.69
CA ALA A 522 3.77 -29.20 -10.15
C ALA A 522 3.74 -29.36 -11.68
N ASP A 523 2.55 -29.27 -12.29
CA ASP A 523 2.36 -29.35 -13.74
C ASP A 523 3.07 -28.21 -14.48
N THR A 524 2.94 -26.97 -13.96
CA THR A 524 3.56 -25.77 -14.52
C THR A 524 5.09 -25.88 -14.61
N LEU A 525 5.75 -26.56 -13.65
CA LEU A 525 7.20 -26.75 -13.67
C LEU A 525 7.71 -27.52 -14.90
N SER A 526 6.84 -28.30 -15.55
CA SER A 526 7.17 -29.07 -16.76
C SER A 526 7.12 -28.26 -18.06
N HIS A 527 6.64 -27.01 -18.01
CA HIS A 527 6.44 -26.15 -19.16
C HIS A 527 7.42 -24.98 -19.20
N GLU A 528 7.76 -24.51 -20.40
CA GLU A 528 8.39 -23.22 -20.58
C GLU A 528 7.35 -22.11 -20.53
N LEU A 529 7.65 -21.06 -19.76
CA LEU A 529 6.77 -19.92 -19.54
C LEU A 529 7.38 -18.67 -20.15
N SER A 530 6.55 -17.80 -20.71
CA SER A 530 6.96 -16.43 -21.03
C SER A 530 7.32 -15.64 -19.76
N PRO A 531 8.02 -14.50 -19.85
CA PRO A 531 8.28 -13.64 -18.69
C PRO A 531 6.99 -13.24 -17.96
N TYR A 532 5.94 -12.91 -18.71
CA TYR A 532 4.62 -12.61 -18.16
C TYR A 532 4.00 -13.79 -17.40
N GLN A 533 4.01 -14.98 -18.00
CA GLN A 533 3.48 -16.19 -17.37
C GLN A 533 4.29 -16.56 -16.11
N SER A 534 5.61 -16.40 -16.16
CA SER A 534 6.52 -16.61 -15.02
C SER A 534 6.18 -15.66 -13.87
N ALA A 535 6.07 -14.36 -14.14
CA ALA A 535 5.73 -13.35 -13.15
C ALA A 535 4.35 -13.58 -12.53
N ARG A 536 3.36 -14.01 -13.32
CA ARG A 536 2.03 -14.38 -12.81
C ARG A 536 2.04 -15.65 -11.98
N PHE A 537 2.79 -16.66 -12.38
CA PHE A 537 2.91 -17.91 -11.66
C PHE A 537 3.56 -17.69 -10.29
N VAL A 538 4.70 -17.01 -10.25
CA VAL A 538 5.44 -16.69 -9.02
C VAL A 538 4.59 -15.84 -8.09
N HIS A 539 3.95 -14.79 -8.60
CA HIS A 539 3.04 -13.98 -7.80
C HIS A 539 1.84 -14.78 -7.27
N GLY A 540 1.29 -15.70 -8.07
CA GLY A 540 0.26 -16.63 -7.64
C GLY A 540 0.69 -17.48 -6.43
N LEU A 541 1.93 -17.98 -6.44
CA LEU A 541 2.52 -18.70 -5.32
C LEU A 541 2.76 -17.80 -4.10
N MET A 542 3.27 -16.57 -4.29
CA MET A 542 3.45 -15.60 -3.20
C MET A 542 2.12 -15.23 -2.53
N LYS A 543 1.03 -15.13 -3.30
CA LYS A 543 -0.30 -14.92 -2.74
C LYS A 543 -0.76 -16.11 -1.92
N GLN A 544 -0.53 -17.33 -2.41
CA GLN A 544 -0.94 -18.56 -1.74
C GLN A 544 -0.09 -18.86 -0.49
N SER A 545 1.19 -18.50 -0.48
CA SER A 545 2.13 -18.79 0.62
C SER A 545 1.72 -18.18 1.96
N LYS A 546 0.88 -17.14 1.94
CA LYS A 546 0.23 -16.58 3.14
C LYS A 546 -0.59 -17.58 3.94
N THR A 547 -1.20 -18.55 3.27
CA THR A 547 -2.12 -19.53 3.89
C THR A 547 -1.70 -20.97 3.63
N ASN A 548 -0.90 -21.22 2.59
CA ASN A 548 -0.47 -22.54 2.16
C ASN A 548 1.06 -22.62 2.11
N ARG A 549 1.65 -23.35 3.07
CA ARG A 549 3.11 -23.50 3.21
C ARG A 549 3.73 -24.24 2.01
N THR A 550 2.97 -25.10 1.33
CA THR A 550 3.44 -25.77 0.10
C THR A 550 3.85 -24.74 -0.97
N ALA A 551 3.16 -23.61 -1.08
CA ALA A 551 3.54 -22.54 -2.01
C ALA A 551 4.89 -21.90 -1.64
N ALA A 552 5.18 -21.72 -0.35
CA ALA A 552 6.47 -21.23 0.12
C ALA A 552 7.61 -22.20 -0.23
N VAL A 553 7.40 -23.52 -0.12
CA VAL A 553 8.43 -24.50 -0.52
C VAL A 553 8.64 -24.50 -2.04
N TYR A 554 7.58 -24.32 -2.85
CA TYR A 554 7.76 -24.11 -4.29
C TYR A 554 8.58 -22.85 -4.58
N LEU A 555 8.29 -21.72 -3.92
CA LEU A 555 9.07 -20.48 -4.08
C LEU A 555 10.55 -20.71 -3.72
N ALA A 556 10.82 -21.38 -2.60
CA ALA A 556 12.17 -21.74 -2.20
C ALA A 556 12.89 -22.54 -3.30
N TYR A 557 12.21 -23.53 -3.89
CA TYR A 557 12.74 -24.29 -5.01
C TYR A 557 13.02 -23.40 -6.24
N LEU A 558 12.05 -22.58 -6.66
CA LEU A 558 12.20 -21.69 -7.82
C LEU A 558 13.42 -20.78 -7.68
N TYR A 559 13.60 -20.16 -6.52
CA TYR A 559 14.77 -19.30 -6.24
C TYR A 559 16.08 -20.08 -6.10
N THR A 560 16.05 -21.32 -5.58
CA THR A 560 17.24 -22.18 -5.49
C THR A 560 17.81 -22.52 -6.87
N VAL A 561 16.95 -22.87 -7.83
CA VAL A 561 17.38 -23.31 -9.17
C VAL A 561 17.30 -22.20 -10.23
N GLY A 562 16.75 -21.02 -9.91
CA GLY A 562 16.54 -19.94 -10.88
C GLY A 562 15.49 -20.28 -11.94
N ARG A 563 14.46 -21.08 -11.60
CA ARG A 563 13.38 -21.44 -12.53
C ARG A 563 12.29 -20.37 -12.43
N PHE A 564 11.99 -19.69 -13.53
CA PHE A 564 11.00 -18.60 -13.63
C PHE A 564 11.32 -17.31 -12.85
N VAL A 565 12.40 -17.31 -12.06
CA VAL A 565 12.86 -16.18 -11.23
C VAL A 565 14.39 -16.05 -11.34
N PRO A 566 14.96 -14.86 -11.11
CA PRO A 566 16.39 -14.71 -10.86
C PRO A 566 16.81 -15.60 -9.69
N GLN A 567 17.87 -16.39 -9.87
CA GLN A 567 18.36 -17.31 -8.84
C GLN A 567 18.85 -16.53 -7.62
N SER A 568 18.44 -16.93 -6.42
CA SER A 568 18.87 -16.32 -5.16
C SER A 568 18.78 -17.30 -4.02
N LEU A 569 19.89 -17.49 -3.30
CA LEU A 569 19.94 -18.34 -2.13
C LEU A 569 19.39 -17.65 -0.90
N TYR A 570 19.44 -16.31 -0.83
CA TYR A 570 18.85 -15.57 0.27
C TYR A 570 17.32 -15.63 0.22
N GLU A 571 16.71 -15.50 -0.97
CA GLU A 571 15.27 -15.71 -1.15
C GLU A 571 14.89 -17.18 -0.89
N ALA A 572 15.67 -18.13 -1.42
CA ALA A 572 15.43 -19.54 -1.18
C ALA A 572 15.43 -19.90 0.31
N ALA A 573 16.42 -19.39 1.05
CA ALA A 573 16.52 -19.57 2.49
C ALA A 573 15.35 -18.91 3.22
N ALA A 574 14.98 -17.67 2.86
CA ALA A 574 13.87 -16.96 3.49
C ALA A 574 12.54 -17.73 3.36
N TRP A 575 12.19 -18.16 2.14
CA TRP A 575 10.96 -18.93 1.90
C TRP A 575 10.98 -20.30 2.57
N ALA A 576 12.11 -21.01 2.53
CA ALA A 576 12.24 -22.31 3.16
C ALA A 576 12.19 -22.23 4.69
N ASN A 577 12.89 -21.26 5.28
CA ASN A 577 12.89 -21.02 6.73
C ASN A 577 11.49 -20.62 7.21
N GLN A 578 10.77 -19.77 6.48
CA GLN A 578 9.38 -19.42 6.80
C GLN A 578 8.49 -20.67 6.91
N ALA A 579 8.59 -21.60 5.96
CA ALA A 579 7.81 -22.84 5.99
C ALA A 579 8.30 -23.82 7.07
N ALA A 580 9.62 -23.95 7.26
CA ALA A 580 10.24 -24.81 8.26
C ALA A 580 9.91 -24.35 9.70
N ASP A 581 9.94 -23.05 9.97
CA ASP A 581 9.58 -22.47 11.27
C ASP A 581 8.10 -22.64 11.57
N ALA A 582 7.26 -22.70 10.53
CA ALA A 582 5.85 -23.06 10.66
C ALA A 582 5.62 -24.60 10.80
N GLY A 583 6.67 -25.42 10.76
CA GLY A 583 6.61 -26.87 10.95
C GLY A 583 6.46 -27.71 9.68
N ASP A 584 6.67 -27.13 8.49
CA ASP A 584 6.69 -27.90 7.24
C ASP A 584 8.03 -28.63 7.07
N TRP A 585 8.04 -29.94 7.38
CA TRP A 585 9.27 -30.74 7.29
C TRP A 585 9.85 -30.83 5.89
N ARG A 586 9.03 -30.65 4.84
CA ARG A 586 9.51 -30.72 3.45
C ARG A 586 10.46 -29.56 3.18
N ALA A 587 10.19 -28.39 3.76
CA ALA A 587 11.09 -27.24 3.68
C ALA A 587 12.41 -27.48 4.44
N THR A 588 12.32 -28.02 5.66
CA THR A 588 13.49 -28.38 6.48
C THR A 588 14.37 -29.43 5.80
N LYS A 589 13.76 -30.47 5.23
CA LYS A 589 14.46 -31.48 4.43
C LYS A 589 15.04 -30.88 3.15
N PHE A 590 14.32 -30.00 2.46
CA PHE A 590 14.82 -29.35 1.25
C PHE A 590 16.12 -28.56 1.51
N LEU A 591 16.20 -27.81 2.62
CA LEU A 591 17.44 -27.14 3.04
C LEU A 591 18.60 -28.14 3.23
N ALA A 592 18.32 -29.31 3.81
CA ALA A 592 19.32 -30.37 3.98
C ALA A 592 19.80 -30.93 2.62
N GLU A 593 18.87 -31.19 1.69
CA GLU A 593 19.20 -31.72 0.36
C GLU A 593 19.97 -30.70 -0.49
N ILE A 594 19.72 -29.39 -0.35
CA ILE A 594 20.54 -28.33 -0.99
C ILE A 594 21.99 -28.41 -0.50
N LEU A 595 22.20 -28.49 0.81
CA LEU A 595 23.54 -28.55 1.41
C LEU A 595 24.26 -29.86 1.07
N LEU A 596 23.54 -30.98 0.91
CA LEU A 596 24.11 -32.25 0.45
C LEU A 596 24.53 -32.18 -1.03
N ALA A 597 23.70 -31.55 -1.87
CA ALA A 597 23.99 -31.41 -3.29
C ALA A 597 25.15 -30.45 -3.56
N VAL A 598 25.18 -29.31 -2.89
CA VAL A 598 26.18 -28.24 -3.08
C VAL A 598 26.55 -27.60 -1.74
N PRO A 599 27.46 -28.21 -0.95
CA PRO A 599 27.86 -27.71 0.38
C PRO A 599 28.37 -26.27 0.42
N GLN A 600 28.91 -25.78 -0.71
CA GLN A 600 29.45 -24.41 -0.88
C GLN A 600 28.37 -23.32 -0.79
N THR A 601 27.09 -23.71 -0.73
CA THR A 601 25.93 -22.80 -0.57
C THR A 601 25.63 -22.47 0.89
N ALA A 602 26.27 -23.17 1.84
CA ALA A 602 26.06 -22.94 3.26
C ALA A 602 26.24 -21.48 3.71
N PRO A 603 27.24 -20.73 3.21
CA PRO A 603 27.40 -19.33 3.58
C PRO A 603 26.18 -18.47 3.30
N GLU A 604 25.49 -18.69 2.18
CA GLU A 604 24.28 -17.96 1.83
C GLU A 604 23.03 -18.55 2.49
N LEU A 605 22.86 -19.87 2.43
CA LEU A 605 21.65 -20.56 2.88
C LEU A 605 21.46 -20.47 4.41
N CYS A 606 22.57 -20.42 5.17
CA CYS A 606 22.55 -20.41 6.63
C CYS A 606 22.95 -19.05 7.22
N TYR A 607 23.17 -18.00 6.41
CA TYR A 607 23.69 -16.71 6.88
C TYR A 607 22.86 -16.11 8.01
N GLU A 608 21.54 -16.03 7.80
CA GLU A 608 20.60 -15.40 8.72
C GLU A 608 20.51 -16.18 10.03
N THR A 609 20.30 -17.50 9.96
CA THR A 609 20.23 -18.37 11.14
C THR A 609 21.51 -18.28 11.99
N ILE A 610 22.68 -18.35 11.35
CA ILE A 610 23.97 -18.26 12.05
C ILE A 610 24.21 -16.86 12.62
N SER A 611 23.78 -15.81 11.92
CA SER A 611 23.88 -14.44 12.42
C SER A 611 22.98 -14.22 13.64
N ASN A 612 21.75 -14.74 13.63
CA ASN A 612 20.84 -14.71 14.77
C ASN A 612 21.39 -15.50 15.97
N ASP A 613 21.90 -16.71 15.74
CA ASP A 613 22.51 -17.53 16.79
C ASP A 613 23.76 -16.88 17.41
N THR A 614 24.56 -16.19 16.58
CA THR A 614 25.74 -15.44 17.05
C THR A 614 25.32 -14.21 17.84
N TYR A 615 24.27 -13.49 17.39
CA TYR A 615 23.78 -12.29 18.06
C TYR A 615 23.36 -12.58 19.51
N VAL A 616 22.74 -13.73 19.76
CA VAL A 616 22.31 -14.17 21.09
C VAL A 616 23.47 -14.23 22.10
N ILE A 617 24.68 -14.59 21.66
CA ILE A 617 25.87 -14.74 22.51
C ILE A 617 26.91 -13.61 22.31
N LEU A 618 26.54 -12.55 21.60
CA LEU A 618 27.50 -11.50 21.19
C LEU A 618 28.11 -10.75 22.37
N SER A 619 27.36 -10.58 23.47
CA SER A 619 27.88 -9.93 24.69
C SER A 619 29.00 -10.76 25.31
N ASP A 620 28.73 -12.05 25.53
CA ASP A 620 29.66 -12.99 26.17
C ASP A 620 30.95 -13.12 25.36
N LEU A 621 30.85 -13.16 24.03
CA LEU A 621 32.02 -13.22 23.14
C LEU A 621 32.88 -11.95 23.22
N LYS A 622 32.26 -10.78 23.36
CA LYS A 622 32.98 -9.51 23.52
C LYS A 622 33.64 -9.41 24.89
N GLU A 623 32.99 -9.90 25.94
CA GLU A 623 33.57 -10.01 27.27
C GLU A 623 34.77 -10.97 27.29
N ALA A 624 34.71 -12.04 26.52
CA ALA A 624 35.83 -12.97 26.27
C ALA A 624 36.94 -12.39 25.36
N GLY A 625 36.87 -11.10 24.99
CA GLY A 625 37.93 -10.40 24.28
C GLY A 625 37.90 -10.50 22.75
N LEU A 626 36.88 -11.14 22.15
CA LEU A 626 36.80 -11.27 20.69
C LEU A 626 36.31 -9.96 20.07
N SER A 627 37.02 -9.51 19.03
CA SER A 627 36.58 -8.39 18.21
C SER A 627 35.46 -8.80 17.25
N THR A 628 34.61 -7.84 16.85
CA THR A 628 33.58 -8.05 15.82
C THR A 628 34.15 -8.63 14.52
N LYS A 629 35.38 -8.23 14.16
CA LYS A 629 36.06 -8.71 12.96
C LYS A 629 36.43 -10.20 13.06
N GLU A 630 36.93 -10.63 14.22
CA GLU A 630 37.23 -12.04 14.47
C GLU A 630 35.97 -12.90 14.48
N ILE A 631 34.88 -12.39 15.07
CA ILE A 631 33.59 -13.08 15.08
C ILE A 631 33.10 -13.31 13.64
N GLU A 632 33.10 -12.27 12.78
CA GLU A 632 32.70 -12.43 11.38
C GLU A 632 33.64 -13.37 10.59
N GLN A 633 34.94 -13.32 10.87
CA GLN A 633 35.91 -14.25 10.26
C GLN A 633 35.62 -15.70 10.68
N GLN A 634 35.28 -15.95 11.94
CA GLN A 634 34.95 -17.28 12.44
C GLN A 634 33.59 -17.78 11.96
N LYS A 635 32.58 -16.90 11.83
CA LYS A 635 31.30 -17.24 11.17
C LYS A 635 31.56 -17.75 9.75
N LYS A 636 32.38 -17.01 8.98
CA LYS A 636 32.77 -17.44 7.63
C LYS A 636 33.54 -18.76 7.66
N ALA A 637 34.46 -18.96 8.61
CA ALA A 637 35.22 -20.20 8.73
C ALA A 637 34.32 -21.41 9.06
N TYR A 638 33.34 -21.24 9.96
CA TYR A 638 32.36 -22.26 10.30
C TYR A 638 31.48 -22.63 9.10
N LEU A 639 30.92 -21.62 8.41
CA LEU A 639 30.04 -21.82 7.25
C LEU A 639 30.74 -22.51 6.06
N ASN A 640 32.06 -22.34 5.93
CA ASN A 640 32.86 -23.01 4.89
C ASN A 640 33.49 -24.33 5.36
N ASN A 641 33.27 -24.76 6.60
CA ASN A 641 33.87 -25.98 7.12
C ASN A 641 33.01 -27.21 6.75
N PRO A 642 33.54 -28.22 6.02
CA PRO A 642 32.75 -29.37 5.58
C PRO A 642 32.07 -30.14 6.72
N GLN A 643 32.73 -30.28 7.88
CA GLN A 643 32.17 -31.00 9.02
C GLN A 643 31.03 -30.21 9.68
N ALA A 644 31.16 -28.88 9.77
CA ALA A 644 30.08 -28.02 10.26
C ALA A 644 28.85 -28.04 9.32
N VAL A 645 29.08 -28.10 8.01
CA VAL A 645 27.99 -28.22 7.03
C VAL A 645 27.27 -29.56 7.16
N LEU A 646 28.01 -30.68 7.28
CA LEU A 646 27.40 -32.00 7.51
C LEU A 646 26.63 -32.08 8.83
N GLU A 647 27.13 -31.47 9.90
CA GLU A 647 26.38 -31.37 11.16
C GLU A 647 25.14 -30.49 11.02
N THR A 648 25.17 -29.47 10.15
CA THR A 648 23.98 -28.68 9.82
C THR A 648 22.95 -29.52 9.09
N VAL A 649 23.35 -30.34 8.12
CA VAL A 649 22.48 -31.33 7.45
C VAL A 649 21.85 -32.28 8.47
N ARG A 650 22.65 -32.84 9.38
CA ARG A 650 22.16 -33.70 10.46
C ARG A 650 21.08 -33.00 11.30
N ARG A 651 21.34 -31.76 11.74
CA ARG A 651 20.36 -30.99 12.53
C ARG A 651 19.05 -30.77 11.77
N GLN A 652 19.12 -30.44 10.48
CA GLN A 652 17.92 -30.26 9.65
C GLN A 652 17.12 -31.57 9.51
N LEU A 653 17.77 -32.72 9.26
CA LEU A 653 17.08 -34.01 9.17
C LEU A 653 16.46 -34.45 10.50
N LEU A 654 17.14 -34.20 11.63
CA LEU A 654 16.56 -34.44 12.96
C LEU A 654 15.35 -33.54 13.22
N ARG A 655 15.43 -32.25 12.87
CA ARG A 655 14.32 -31.31 12.96
C ARG A 655 13.13 -31.74 12.08
N ALA A 656 13.38 -32.23 10.87
CA ALA A 656 12.35 -32.76 9.98
C ALA A 656 11.63 -33.97 10.61
N ALA A 657 12.38 -34.87 11.26
CA ALA A 657 11.79 -35.99 11.99
C ALA A 657 10.94 -35.53 13.20
N GLU A 658 11.39 -34.52 13.93
CA GLU A 658 10.62 -33.90 15.04
C GLU A 658 9.33 -33.23 14.56
N GLN A 659 9.34 -32.67 13.35
CA GLN A 659 8.16 -32.10 12.69
C GLN A 659 7.20 -33.17 12.13
N GLY A 660 7.59 -34.45 12.13
CA GLY A 660 6.74 -35.56 11.71
C GLY A 660 7.05 -36.14 10.33
N ASP A 661 8.21 -35.85 9.72
CA ASP A 661 8.62 -36.47 8.45
C ASP A 661 8.70 -38.01 8.59
N PRO A 662 7.96 -38.79 7.78
CA PRO A 662 7.96 -40.25 7.87
C PRO A 662 9.28 -40.92 7.46
N ILE A 663 10.15 -40.22 6.72
CA ILE A 663 11.37 -40.79 6.13
C ILE A 663 12.66 -40.07 6.53
N ALA A 664 12.61 -38.98 7.31
CA ALA A 664 13.81 -38.21 7.67
C ALA A 664 14.87 -39.03 8.42
N GLN A 665 14.46 -39.87 9.38
CA GLN A 665 15.39 -40.75 10.10
C GLN A 665 15.99 -41.83 9.19
N VAL A 666 15.20 -42.35 8.26
CA VAL A 666 15.67 -43.32 7.25
C VAL A 666 16.69 -42.67 6.35
N ARG A 667 16.42 -41.45 5.89
CA ARG A 667 17.35 -40.66 5.06
C ARG A 667 18.66 -40.38 5.80
N LEU A 668 18.60 -40.01 7.08
CA LEU A 668 19.79 -39.82 7.92
C LEU A 668 20.61 -41.11 8.02
N GLN A 669 19.97 -42.25 8.26
CA GLN A 669 20.66 -43.54 8.35
C GLN A 669 21.30 -43.93 7.01
N GLN A 670 20.62 -43.72 5.88
CA GLN A 670 21.18 -43.96 4.55
C GLN A 670 22.44 -43.15 4.28
N LEU A 671 22.50 -41.89 4.73
CA LEU A 671 23.68 -41.04 4.59
C LEU A 671 24.86 -41.54 5.45
N ILE A 672 24.56 -42.11 6.62
CA ILE A 672 25.57 -42.72 7.50
C ILE A 672 26.09 -44.02 6.88
N ASP A 673 25.20 -44.88 6.41
CA ASP A 673 25.54 -46.17 5.79
C ASP A 673 26.34 -45.98 4.50
N ALA A 674 26.07 -44.89 3.76
CA ALA A 674 26.81 -44.50 2.55
C ALA A 674 28.14 -43.78 2.84
N GLU A 675 28.52 -43.62 4.12
CA GLU A 675 29.73 -42.91 4.55
C GLU A 675 29.80 -41.43 4.11
N ILE A 676 28.66 -40.84 3.71
CA ILE A 676 28.56 -39.42 3.37
C ILE A 676 28.55 -38.57 4.66
N LEU A 677 27.90 -39.07 5.71
CA LEU A 677 27.75 -38.40 6.99
C LEU A 677 28.31 -39.28 8.12
N PRO A 678 29.25 -38.80 8.96
CA PRO A 678 29.84 -39.64 10.01
C PRO A 678 28.79 -39.99 11.06
N ALA A 679 28.82 -41.19 11.66
CA ALA A 679 27.79 -41.64 12.62
C ALA A 679 27.60 -40.69 13.82
N GLN A 680 28.65 -39.99 14.24
CA GLN A 680 28.63 -38.94 15.26
C GLN A 680 29.53 -37.77 14.84
N ALA A 681 29.26 -36.59 15.39
CA ALA A 681 30.09 -35.42 15.17
C ALA A 681 31.53 -35.71 15.59
N PRO A 682 32.54 -35.40 14.75
CA PRO A 682 33.93 -35.70 15.07
C PRO A 682 34.47 -34.86 16.24
N ASP A 683 33.84 -33.71 16.52
CA ASP A 683 34.18 -32.81 17.60
C ASP A 683 32.96 -31.94 17.94
N ALA A 684 32.80 -31.60 19.23
CA ALA A 684 31.69 -30.76 19.72
C ALA A 684 31.64 -29.39 19.03
N ARG A 685 32.77 -28.85 18.55
CA ARG A 685 32.83 -27.55 17.87
C ARG A 685 31.96 -27.45 16.61
N PHE A 686 31.70 -28.56 15.93
CA PHE A 686 30.93 -28.57 14.68
C PHE A 686 29.41 -28.63 14.90
N THR A 687 28.98 -28.94 16.13
CA THR A 687 27.57 -29.13 16.46
C THR A 687 26.75 -27.84 16.46
N GLY A 688 27.40 -26.67 16.41
CA GLY A 688 26.76 -25.36 16.26
C GLY A 688 27.73 -24.19 16.35
N ILE A 689 27.37 -23.03 15.81
CA ILE A 689 28.22 -21.83 15.82
C ILE A 689 28.58 -21.36 17.23
N LYS A 690 27.67 -21.56 18.20
CA LYS A 690 27.91 -21.22 19.61
C LYS A 690 29.08 -22.01 20.17
N ASN A 691 29.12 -23.32 19.91
CA ASN A 691 30.21 -24.20 20.35
C ASN A 691 31.51 -23.90 19.60
N TRP A 692 31.43 -23.60 18.31
CA TRP A 692 32.59 -23.18 17.50
C TRP A 692 33.28 -21.94 18.10
N LEU A 693 32.50 -20.89 18.37
CA LEU A 693 33.01 -19.62 18.88
C LEU A 693 33.50 -19.73 20.32
N ALA A 694 32.81 -20.48 21.18
CA ALA A 694 33.25 -20.72 22.56
C ALA A 694 34.63 -21.41 22.60
N ILE A 695 34.80 -22.49 21.82
CA ILE A 695 36.08 -23.22 21.73
C ILE A 695 37.18 -22.36 21.10
N TYR A 696 36.84 -21.47 20.17
CA TYR A 696 37.80 -20.51 19.61
C TYR A 696 38.26 -19.50 20.67
N ALA A 697 37.32 -18.94 21.44
CA ALA A 697 37.62 -17.97 22.51
C ALA A 697 38.53 -18.57 23.60
N GLU A 698 38.30 -19.83 23.99
CA GLU A 698 39.14 -20.54 24.95
C GLU A 698 40.59 -20.75 24.46
N ARG A 699 40.80 -20.85 23.14
CA ARG A 699 42.13 -21.07 22.55
C ARG A 699 42.91 -19.79 22.30
N SER A 700 42.25 -18.64 22.24
CA SER A 700 42.91 -17.33 22.10
C SER A 700 43.53 -16.82 23.41
N ASP A 701 43.29 -17.48 24.54
CA ASP A 701 43.77 -17.05 25.86
C ASP A 701 45.20 -17.56 26.16
N GLN A 702 46.18 -16.64 26.20
CA GLN A 702 47.22 -16.69 27.25
C GLN A 702 46.55 -16.34 28.60
N PRO A 703 47.00 -16.89 29.73
CA PRO A 703 46.12 -17.37 30.80
C PRO A 703 45.33 -16.26 31.54
N ALA A 704 43.99 -16.38 31.61
CA ALA A 704 43.18 -16.62 32.82
C ALA A 704 41.75 -16.00 32.74
N PRO A 705 40.73 -16.49 33.49
CA PRO A 705 40.48 -17.82 34.06
C PRO A 705 39.27 -18.53 33.39
N LEU A 706 39.25 -19.86 33.56
CA LEU A 706 38.24 -20.83 33.11
C LEU A 706 36.81 -20.29 32.86
N LEU A 707 36.40 -20.26 31.59
CA LEU A 707 35.00 -20.42 31.20
C LEU A 707 34.51 -21.76 31.75
N ASP A 708 33.46 -21.75 32.56
CA ASP A 708 32.80 -22.98 33.00
C ASP A 708 31.98 -23.56 31.84
N THR A 709 32.65 -24.35 31.02
CA THR A 709 32.08 -25.11 29.89
C THR A 709 30.88 -25.98 30.30
N GLN A 710 30.73 -26.35 31.58
CA GLN A 710 29.60 -27.14 32.07
C GLN A 710 28.32 -26.33 32.28
N ALA A 711 28.40 -25.01 32.43
CA ALA A 711 27.23 -24.14 32.54
C ALA A 711 26.54 -23.92 31.17
N LEU A 712 27.32 -23.90 30.08
CA LEU A 712 26.83 -23.75 28.70
C LEU A 712 26.22 -25.05 28.12
N LEU A 713 26.57 -26.22 28.68
CA LEU A 713 26.19 -27.55 28.15
C LEU A 713 25.01 -28.23 28.86
N LYS A 714 24.38 -27.60 29.85
CA LYS A 714 23.19 -28.20 30.49
C LYS A 714 21.97 -28.13 29.56
N LYS A 715 21.49 -29.29 29.09
CA LYS A 715 20.09 -29.46 28.67
C LYS A 715 19.18 -29.05 29.83
N PRO A 716 18.04 -28.37 29.59
CA PRO A 716 17.09 -28.13 30.66
C PRO A 716 16.53 -29.48 31.11
N SER A 717 16.80 -29.87 32.36
CA SER A 717 16.04 -30.95 33.00
C SER A 717 14.65 -30.42 33.33
N ALA A 718 13.63 -31.27 33.17
CA ALA A 718 12.22 -30.97 33.37
C ALA A 718 11.79 -30.64 34.81
N ASP A 719 12.71 -30.27 35.70
CA ASP A 719 12.44 -29.87 37.09
C ASP A 719 13.16 -28.56 37.40
N SER A 720 12.61 -27.45 36.92
CA SER A 720 12.82 -26.12 37.51
C SER A 720 11.62 -25.22 37.20
N ALA A 721 10.44 -25.64 37.64
CA ALA A 721 9.49 -24.66 38.14
C ALA A 721 10.15 -23.99 39.36
N ASP A 722 9.99 -22.68 39.51
CA ASP A 722 10.53 -21.83 40.59
C ASP A 722 11.98 -21.32 40.42
N THR A 723 12.18 -20.45 39.43
CA THR A 723 13.08 -19.29 39.60
C THR A 723 12.41 -18.03 39.02
N PRO A 724 12.35 -16.91 39.75
CA PRO A 724 11.67 -15.70 39.26
C PRO A 724 12.54 -14.99 38.21
N PRO A 725 11.92 -14.33 37.20
CA PRO A 725 12.65 -13.60 36.16
C PRO A 725 13.39 -12.38 36.74
N PRO A 726 14.51 -11.94 36.12
CA PRO A 726 15.28 -10.79 36.60
C PRO A 726 14.46 -9.48 36.49
N PRO A 727 14.74 -8.46 37.34
CA PRO A 727 13.80 -7.38 37.59
C PRO A 727 13.77 -6.38 36.41
N ARG A 728 12.68 -6.45 35.63
CA ARG A 728 12.29 -5.51 34.56
C ARG A 728 12.24 -4.03 34.98
N LYS A 729 12.29 -3.73 36.29
CA LYS A 729 12.21 -2.37 36.85
C LYS A 729 13.45 -1.52 36.62
N MET A 730 14.67 -2.07 36.62
CA MET A 730 15.89 -1.26 36.42
C MET A 730 16.10 -0.79 34.98
N ARG A 731 15.73 -1.60 33.97
CA ARG A 731 15.78 -1.18 32.55
C ARG A 731 14.76 -0.11 32.22
N ARG A 732 13.55 -0.17 32.81
CA ARG A 732 12.53 0.88 32.66
C ARG A 732 12.97 2.19 33.34
N LEU A 733 13.58 2.14 34.52
CA LEU A 733 14.13 3.31 35.21
C LEU A 733 15.30 3.97 34.45
N LEU A 734 16.17 3.17 33.83
CA LEU A 734 17.28 3.68 33.01
C LEU A 734 16.79 4.31 31.71
N LEU A 735 15.79 3.71 31.06
CA LEU A 735 15.15 4.28 29.86
C LEU A 735 14.35 5.55 30.19
N LEU A 736 13.64 5.58 31.31
CA LEU A 736 12.95 6.80 31.80
C LEU A 736 13.94 7.91 32.14
N ALA A 737 15.08 7.61 32.75
CA ALA A 737 16.12 8.61 33.05
C ALA A 737 16.77 9.17 31.77
N ILE A 738 16.97 8.33 30.75
CA ILE A 738 17.49 8.75 29.44
C ILE A 738 16.46 9.60 28.69
N LEU A 739 15.18 9.20 28.70
CA LEU A 739 14.08 9.97 28.11
C LEU A 739 13.87 11.31 28.81
N LEU A 740 13.87 11.36 30.16
CA LEU A 740 13.81 12.62 30.91
C LEU A 740 15.04 13.50 30.64
N GLY A 741 16.23 12.92 30.49
CA GLY A 741 17.43 13.66 30.12
C GLY A 741 17.32 14.29 28.73
N ALA A 742 16.77 13.56 27.76
CA ALA A 742 16.54 14.06 26.40
C ALA A 742 15.42 15.12 26.35
N LEU A 743 14.37 14.96 27.16
CA LEU A 743 13.24 15.89 27.26
C LEU A 743 13.66 17.21 27.93
N VAL A 744 14.43 17.14 29.01
CA VAL A 744 15.02 18.33 29.67
C VAL A 744 16.01 19.03 28.75
N TRP A 745 16.83 18.28 28.00
CA TRP A 745 17.75 18.85 27.02
C TRP A 745 16.99 19.57 25.89
N TRP A 746 15.95 18.95 25.34
CA TRP A 746 15.09 19.55 24.31
C TRP A 746 14.31 20.77 24.81
N PHE A 747 13.80 20.74 26.05
CA PHE A 747 13.04 21.85 26.65
C PHE A 747 13.93 23.06 26.97
N VAL A 748 15.16 22.83 27.44
CA VAL A 748 16.16 23.89 27.69
C VAL A 748 16.62 24.54 26.38
N HIS A 749 16.73 23.77 25.30
CA HIS A 749 17.14 24.30 23.99
C HIS A 749 16.02 25.01 23.23
N SER A 750 14.76 24.62 23.43
CA SER A 750 13.61 25.18 22.71
C SER A 750 13.01 26.43 23.34
N HIS A 751 13.13 26.64 24.66
CA HIS A 751 12.39 27.71 25.36
C HIS A 751 13.22 28.72 26.17
N GLY A 752 14.56 28.65 26.15
CA GLY A 752 15.41 29.76 26.63
C GLY A 752 15.19 30.22 28.09
N TYR A 753 14.85 29.31 29.02
CA TYR A 753 14.66 29.63 30.44
C TYR A 753 15.93 29.42 31.29
N GLN A 754 16.13 30.26 32.31
CA GLN A 754 17.31 30.23 33.18
C GLN A 754 17.32 29.03 34.15
N LEU A 755 18.46 28.31 34.21
CA LEU A 755 18.71 27.08 34.99
C LEU A 755 18.32 27.13 36.49
N HIS A 756 18.18 28.30 37.09
CA HIS A 756 17.90 28.45 38.52
C HIS A 756 16.52 27.93 38.95
N ALA A 757 15.52 27.92 38.07
CA ALA A 757 14.17 27.43 38.41
C ALA A 757 14.09 25.88 38.47
N ILE A 758 14.87 25.18 37.63
CA ILE A 758 14.91 23.71 37.58
C ILE A 758 15.60 23.13 38.82
N GLN A 759 16.59 23.85 39.36
CA GLN A 759 17.32 23.42 40.56
C GLN A 759 16.44 23.43 41.83
N ALA A 760 15.50 24.37 41.93
CA ALA A 760 14.55 24.44 43.05
C ALA A 760 13.50 23.31 43.00
N GLN A 761 13.04 22.94 41.80
CA GLN A 761 12.06 21.86 41.61
C GLN A 761 12.67 20.46 41.81
N LEU A 762 13.92 20.24 41.38
CA LEU A 762 14.63 18.98 41.61
C LEU A 762 14.98 18.77 43.10
N LEU A 763 15.23 19.84 43.86
CA LEU A 763 15.42 19.77 45.32
C LEU A 763 14.12 19.41 46.06
N ALA A 764 12.97 19.89 45.58
CA ALA A 764 11.67 19.51 46.12
C ALA A 764 11.32 18.03 45.81
N LEU A 765 11.64 17.54 44.61
CA LEU A 765 11.44 16.13 44.23
C LEU A 765 12.34 15.18 45.04
N ARG A 766 13.57 15.59 45.35
CA ARG A 766 14.49 14.79 46.18
C ARG A 766 13.99 14.63 47.62
N HIS A 767 13.29 15.62 48.16
CA HIS A 767 12.70 15.54 49.50
C HIS A 767 11.44 14.66 49.56
N SER A 768 10.72 14.50 48.44
CA SER A 768 9.54 13.65 48.33
C SER A 768 9.90 12.15 48.21
N ILE A 769 11.03 11.83 47.58
CA ILE A 769 11.48 10.44 47.36
C ILE A 769 12.20 9.84 48.59
N SER A 770 12.53 10.65 49.60
CA SER A 770 13.19 10.20 50.84
C SER A 770 12.24 9.95 52.02
N HIS A 771 10.93 9.78 51.80
CA HIS A 771 9.94 9.44 52.82
C HIS A 771 9.21 8.14 52.52
#